data_AF-A0AAW7NM34-F1
#
_entry.id   AF-A0AAW7NM34-F1
#
_cell.length_a   1.000
_cell.length_b   1.000
_cell.length_c   1.000
_cell.angle_alpha   90.00
_cell.angle_beta   90.00
_cell.angle_gamma   90.00
#
_symmetry.space_group_name_H-M   'P 1'
#
loop_
_entity.id
_entity.type
_entity.pdbx_description
1 polymer ?
#
loop_
_entity_poly.entity_id
_entity_poly.type
_entity_poly.pdbx_seq_one_letter_code
_entity_poly.pdbx_strand_id
1 'polypeptide(L)'
;MNRYTKIIVAMFLMIFTFVSTLQPLAVQAATKLADGEYSIGFKVLKDTSDEESMMNQYSVSPGTLKVKDGKKKVSFTLTNSSWITKFETEKAGKLVATNVISEDKEKDTRVVEFDVEDVEKVLNAKVKVDIDFLNYHHEYDVRIAFDQNSITPIHVEKPNEKEDPANKPDPNETTDPGQKPDQKPDPDQQPNSNTITDGAYSIPFKVLKDQTDEESKMNSYMVNPGVLKVENGKKKAIVTLKSSSLIKNFQTEKDGAFVDAKVVSEDKEKDTRVVEFEVNDLSKKLNTKVFIEMASRNYKQMHDVQLLFEQDKLEQIKNEEKQPEVEKPEAEKPEAEKPEAEKPEVEKPDENKKPDAETIKDGEYSINFKALKDQTDEISMMNTYTKSPGVLKVKDGKKYVSFTLTNSSWITKFEFEKNSSFVDANVISEDKKTDTRVVEVEVPDLSKKLNAKVKVDIDSMNYHHFYDIQFAFDKGSIKPLDSQGGNNNQGGNNNQGGNDNQGGNNNQGGNNNQGENNNQGGNDNQDNNTTIDPKALKDGEYRIGFKVLKDQTDEISMMNTYTKSPGVLKVKDGKKYVSFTLTNSTWITKFEFEKNGSFVNAKVLSENKEQNTRVVEVEVNDLSKKLNAKVKVDIDSMNYHHFYDVQFVFDQDSIKALGNQGGNDNQGGNNNQGGNNNQGGNNNQGGNNNPKVIVDPKNLVDGQYDITFKVLKDKTDEISKMNDYVVNPAKLIVKDGKKYIEMTLKNSAWITKFQTENNELFADAKVVSEDKNVNTRVVQFEVEDLFKKLNAKVKVDIDEMNYHHFYDVQIQFDTNNIGALGTLKEEPKNEPKNPVTTPKVDNVKTVGTPDFNRNADGQKKKEDTKNDSKKEKNSKTADTAQLGLYMVLLLGSLALLVRKYRAGRL
;
A
#
# COMPACT_ATOMS: atom_id res chain seq x y z
N MET A 1 47.45 -36.25 -73.19
CA MET A 1 47.57 -35.69 -71.82
C MET A 1 48.87 -36.17 -71.20
N ASN A 2 49.69 -35.25 -70.68
CA ASN A 2 50.95 -35.56 -69.99
C ASN A 2 50.71 -36.07 -68.56
N ARG A 3 51.77 -36.61 -67.91
CA ARG A 3 51.72 -37.11 -66.52
C ARG A 3 51.15 -36.07 -65.53
N TYR A 4 51.54 -34.80 -65.64
CA TYR A 4 50.97 -33.70 -64.86
C TYR A 4 49.44 -33.56 -65.01
N THR A 5 48.91 -33.67 -66.23
CA THR A 5 47.44 -33.66 -66.46
C THR A 5 46.72 -34.86 -65.84
N LYS A 6 47.38 -36.02 -65.64
CA LYS A 6 46.79 -37.14 -64.91
C LYS A 6 46.79 -36.90 -63.40
N ILE A 7 47.86 -36.31 -62.86
CA ILE A 7 47.97 -35.96 -61.43
C ILE A 7 46.93 -34.88 -61.05
N ILE A 8 46.79 -33.84 -61.88
CA ILE A 8 45.80 -32.77 -61.64
C ILE A 8 44.37 -33.32 -61.66
N VAL A 9 44.03 -34.19 -62.63
CA VAL A 9 42.69 -34.83 -62.69
C VAL A 9 42.46 -35.77 -61.50
N ALA A 10 43.48 -36.48 -61.02
CA ALA A 10 43.37 -37.31 -59.82
C ALA A 10 43.15 -36.49 -58.54
N MET A 11 43.83 -35.35 -58.40
CA MET A 11 43.61 -34.43 -57.26
C MET A 11 42.21 -33.81 -57.29
N PHE A 12 41.71 -33.41 -58.47
CA PHE A 12 40.33 -32.93 -58.60
C PHE A 12 39.29 -34.01 -58.24
N LEU A 13 39.53 -35.28 -58.58
CA LEU A 13 38.65 -36.38 -58.20
C LEU A 13 38.65 -36.67 -56.69
N MET A 14 39.80 -36.65 -56.03
CA MET A 14 39.87 -36.84 -54.56
C MET A 14 39.17 -35.71 -53.79
N ILE A 15 39.27 -34.47 -54.26
CA ILE A 15 38.55 -33.33 -53.66
C ILE A 15 37.03 -33.49 -53.85
N PHE A 16 36.56 -33.96 -55.01
CA PHE A 16 35.14 -34.23 -55.23
C PHE A 16 34.56 -35.34 -54.34
N THR A 17 35.38 -36.29 -53.87
CA THR A 17 34.95 -37.34 -52.92
C THR A 17 34.96 -36.91 -51.45
N PHE A 18 35.43 -35.70 -51.11
CA PHE A 18 35.43 -35.19 -49.72
C PHE A 18 34.50 -34.00 -49.49
N VAL A 19 33.88 -33.43 -50.54
CA VAL A 19 32.87 -32.35 -50.46
C VAL A 19 31.47 -32.89 -50.76
N SER A 20 31.19 -34.12 -50.30
CA SER A 20 29.89 -34.81 -50.45
C SER A 20 29.32 -35.37 -49.14
N THR A 21 30.02 -35.21 -48.01
CA THR A 21 29.53 -35.51 -46.64
C THR A 21 29.38 -34.27 -45.77
N LEU A 22 29.88 -33.10 -46.20
CA LEU A 22 29.36 -31.83 -45.72
C LEU A 22 27.94 -31.67 -46.26
N GLN A 23 26.96 -32.12 -45.47
CA GLN A 23 25.63 -31.52 -45.52
C GLN A 23 25.81 -29.99 -45.46
N PRO A 24 25.08 -29.20 -46.25
CA PRO A 24 25.02 -27.78 -45.97
C PRO A 24 24.50 -27.64 -44.54
N LEU A 25 25.27 -27.00 -43.66
CA LEU A 25 24.66 -26.44 -42.45
C LEU A 25 23.56 -25.52 -42.98
N ALA A 26 22.32 -25.89 -42.74
CA ALA A 26 21.20 -25.01 -43.01
C ALA A 26 21.46 -23.77 -42.15
N VAL A 27 21.74 -22.64 -42.83
CA VAL A 27 21.39 -21.34 -42.27
C VAL A 27 19.93 -21.51 -41.89
N GLN A 28 19.63 -21.49 -40.58
CA GLN A 28 18.28 -21.68 -40.10
C GLN A 28 17.46 -20.49 -40.58
N ALA A 29 16.82 -20.64 -41.74
CA ALA A 29 15.72 -19.79 -42.14
C ALA A 29 14.68 -19.95 -41.03
N ALA A 30 14.42 -18.85 -40.30
CA ALA A 30 13.53 -18.82 -39.15
C ALA A 30 12.27 -19.65 -39.46
N THR A 31 12.04 -20.70 -38.66
CA THR A 31 11.07 -21.76 -38.95
C THR A 31 9.69 -21.14 -39.09
N LYS A 32 9.30 -20.91 -40.34
CA LYS A 32 8.10 -20.15 -40.66
C LYS A 32 6.88 -20.94 -40.19
N LEU A 33 6.30 -20.47 -39.09
CA LEU A 33 5.06 -21.02 -38.52
C LEU A 33 4.03 -21.20 -39.63
N ALA A 34 3.37 -22.35 -39.60
CA ALA A 34 2.27 -22.65 -40.51
C ALA A 34 1.07 -21.76 -40.20
N ASP A 35 0.14 -21.67 -41.13
CA ASP A 35 -1.14 -21.00 -40.88
C ASP A 35 -1.95 -21.80 -39.85
N GLY A 36 -2.41 -21.14 -38.79
CA GLY A 36 -3.03 -21.77 -37.62
C GLY A 36 -3.13 -20.82 -36.42
N GLU A 37 -3.66 -21.34 -35.31
CA GLU A 37 -3.70 -20.64 -34.03
C GLU A 37 -2.82 -21.35 -32.99
N TYR A 38 -2.11 -20.57 -32.21
CA TYR A 38 -1.09 -21.02 -31.27
C TYR A 38 -1.25 -20.26 -29.94
N SER A 39 -0.91 -20.89 -28.82
CA SER A 39 -0.63 -20.21 -27.57
C SER A 39 0.77 -19.57 -27.66
N ILE A 40 0.96 -18.39 -27.06
CA ILE A 40 2.27 -17.74 -26.94
C ILE A 40 2.40 -17.02 -25.58
N GLY A 41 3.37 -17.43 -24.78
CA GLY A 41 3.80 -16.73 -23.58
C GLY A 41 4.46 -15.40 -23.92
N PHE A 42 4.21 -14.39 -23.09
CA PHE A 42 4.83 -13.08 -23.19
C PHE A 42 5.04 -12.46 -21.81
N LYS A 43 5.87 -11.41 -21.76
CA LYS A 43 6.01 -10.50 -20.62
C LYS A 43 5.89 -9.05 -21.09
N VAL A 44 5.31 -8.20 -20.24
CA VAL A 44 5.34 -6.74 -20.42
C VAL A 44 6.48 -6.16 -19.59
N LEU A 45 7.42 -5.50 -20.26
CA LEU A 45 8.65 -4.92 -19.72
C LEU A 45 8.56 -3.39 -19.63
N LYS A 46 9.48 -2.77 -18.89
CA LYS A 46 9.62 -1.31 -18.79
C LYS A 46 10.13 -0.71 -20.11
N ASP A 47 9.98 0.60 -20.26
CA ASP A 47 10.38 1.37 -21.45
C ASP A 47 11.88 1.21 -21.80
N THR A 48 12.74 1.22 -20.78
CA THR A 48 14.20 1.39 -20.90
C THR A 48 15.02 0.25 -20.30
N SER A 49 14.41 -0.65 -19.51
CA SER A 49 15.05 -1.84 -18.95
C SER A 49 14.21 -3.10 -19.18
N ASP A 50 14.86 -4.25 -19.33
CA ASP A 50 14.20 -5.56 -19.55
C ASP A 50 13.61 -6.17 -18.26
N GLU A 51 13.37 -5.34 -17.25
CA GLU A 51 12.61 -5.68 -16.06
C GLU A 51 11.11 -5.67 -16.36
N GLU A 52 10.34 -6.48 -15.63
CA GLU A 52 8.88 -6.49 -15.76
C GLU A 52 8.26 -5.13 -15.36
N SER A 53 7.32 -4.67 -16.17
CA SER A 53 6.48 -3.51 -15.88
C SER A 53 5.35 -3.90 -14.94
N MET A 54 4.82 -2.95 -14.17
CA MET A 54 3.54 -3.13 -13.45
C MET A 54 2.42 -3.58 -14.40
N MET A 55 2.48 -3.19 -15.67
CA MET A 55 1.55 -3.62 -16.72
C MET A 55 1.53 -5.14 -16.95
N ASN A 56 2.59 -5.86 -16.58
CA ASN A 56 2.62 -7.33 -16.63
C ASN A 56 1.60 -7.96 -15.67
N GLN A 57 1.31 -7.31 -14.54
CA GLN A 57 0.31 -7.78 -13.57
C GLN A 57 -1.14 -7.62 -14.07
N TYR A 58 -1.35 -6.76 -15.08
CA TYR A 58 -2.65 -6.48 -15.69
C TYR A 58 -2.81 -7.17 -17.07
N SER A 59 -1.91 -8.07 -17.44
CA SER A 59 -1.87 -8.75 -18.73
C SER A 59 -1.80 -10.26 -18.54
N VAL A 60 -2.82 -10.99 -18.98
CA VAL A 60 -2.88 -12.46 -18.84
C VAL A 60 -2.02 -13.12 -19.90
N SER A 61 -1.06 -13.91 -19.46
CA SER A 61 -0.13 -14.70 -20.27
C SER A 61 -0.39 -16.19 -20.01
N PRO A 62 -0.35 -17.09 -21.01
CA PRO A 62 -0.06 -16.82 -22.42
C PRO A 62 -1.24 -16.16 -23.17
N GLY A 63 -0.91 -15.49 -24.27
CA GLY A 63 -1.86 -15.01 -25.27
C GLY A 63 -2.04 -16.01 -26.42
N THR A 64 -2.84 -15.62 -27.43
CA THR A 64 -3.02 -16.36 -28.68
C THR A 64 -2.25 -15.68 -29.82
N LEU A 65 -1.39 -16.43 -30.51
CA LEU A 65 -0.78 -16.06 -31.79
C LEU A 65 -1.57 -16.71 -32.94
N LYS A 66 -2.17 -15.88 -33.79
CA LYS A 66 -2.82 -16.32 -35.04
C LYS A 66 -1.89 -16.06 -36.22
N VAL A 67 -1.59 -17.09 -37.00
CA VAL A 67 -0.75 -17.02 -38.20
C VAL A 67 -1.61 -17.27 -39.43
N LYS A 68 -1.59 -16.36 -40.40
CA LYS A 68 -2.32 -16.52 -41.67
C LYS A 68 -1.64 -15.82 -42.85
N ASP A 69 -1.45 -16.51 -43.96
CA ASP A 69 -0.67 -16.07 -45.12
C ASP A 69 0.75 -15.60 -44.72
N GLY A 70 1.29 -16.13 -43.62
CA GLY A 70 2.52 -15.67 -42.96
C GLY A 70 2.46 -14.32 -42.23
N LYS A 71 1.28 -13.69 -42.10
CA LYS A 71 1.05 -12.55 -41.19
C LYS A 71 0.78 -13.08 -39.79
N LYS A 72 1.28 -12.38 -38.77
CA LYS A 72 1.10 -12.74 -37.35
C LYS A 72 0.19 -11.70 -36.68
N LYS A 73 -0.77 -12.17 -35.90
CA LYS A 73 -1.54 -11.37 -34.94
C LYS A 73 -1.39 -11.97 -33.55
N VAL A 74 -1.26 -11.14 -32.53
CA VAL A 74 -1.30 -11.59 -31.14
C VAL A 74 -2.51 -10.98 -30.45
N SER A 75 -3.18 -11.77 -29.61
CA SER A 75 -4.24 -11.30 -28.72
C SER A 75 -4.09 -11.84 -27.31
N PHE A 76 -4.35 -11.03 -26.30
CA PHE A 76 -4.33 -11.45 -24.89
C PHE A 76 -5.33 -10.64 -24.05
N THR A 77 -5.65 -11.16 -22.86
CA THR A 77 -6.59 -10.53 -21.93
C THR A 77 -5.89 -9.47 -21.08
N LEU A 78 -6.44 -8.26 -21.05
CA LEU A 78 -6.14 -7.23 -20.06
C LEU A 78 -7.14 -7.34 -18.90
N THR A 79 -6.66 -7.25 -17.66
CA THR A 79 -7.48 -7.13 -16.45
C THR A 79 -7.52 -5.68 -15.98
N ASN A 80 -8.54 -5.32 -15.19
CA ASN A 80 -8.82 -3.92 -14.82
C ASN A 80 -9.04 -3.05 -16.08
N SER A 81 -9.83 -3.58 -17.03
CA SER A 81 -10.12 -2.95 -18.32
C SER A 81 -10.61 -1.51 -18.16
N SER A 82 -11.43 -1.24 -17.14
CA SER A 82 -11.98 0.06 -16.78
C SER A 82 -10.92 1.12 -16.46
N TRP A 83 -9.77 0.72 -15.89
CA TRP A 83 -8.66 1.62 -15.57
C TRP A 83 -7.79 1.88 -16.80
N ILE A 84 -7.64 0.88 -17.67
CA ILE A 84 -6.76 0.92 -18.84
C ILE A 84 -7.51 1.56 -20.02
N THR A 85 -7.69 2.88 -20.01
CA THR A 85 -8.48 3.61 -21.01
C THR A 85 -7.88 3.61 -22.42
N LYS A 86 -6.57 3.37 -22.56
CA LYS A 86 -5.89 3.27 -23.87
C LYS A 86 -4.82 2.19 -23.84
N PHE A 87 -4.74 1.38 -24.89
CA PHE A 87 -3.63 0.45 -25.12
C PHE A 87 -3.26 0.43 -26.60
N GLU A 88 -2.03 0.82 -26.90
CA GLU A 88 -1.49 1.01 -28.25
C GLU A 88 -0.20 0.20 -28.42
N THR A 89 0.00 -0.39 -29.59
CA THR A 89 1.20 -1.17 -29.94
C THR A 89 1.86 -0.60 -31.19
N GLU A 90 3.17 -0.74 -31.30
CA GLU A 90 3.92 -0.30 -32.48
C GLU A 90 3.57 -1.14 -33.73
N LYS A 91 3.42 -0.46 -34.86
CA LYS A 91 3.23 -1.04 -36.18
C LYS A 91 3.88 -0.15 -37.23
N ALA A 92 4.82 -0.67 -38.01
CA ALA A 92 5.61 0.08 -38.99
C ALA A 92 6.17 1.43 -38.47
N GLY A 93 6.75 1.45 -37.27
CA GLY A 93 7.38 2.64 -36.68
C GLY A 93 6.43 3.65 -36.02
N LYS A 94 5.18 3.25 -35.72
CA LYS A 94 4.17 4.12 -35.09
C LYS A 94 3.32 3.35 -34.09
N LEU A 95 2.99 3.97 -32.95
CA LEU A 95 1.96 3.46 -32.04
C LEU A 95 0.57 3.54 -32.71
N VAL A 96 -0.20 2.46 -32.58
CA VAL A 96 -1.56 2.34 -33.10
C VAL A 96 -2.43 1.66 -32.03
N ALA A 97 -3.64 2.17 -31.80
CA ALA A 97 -4.60 1.56 -30.89
C ALA A 97 -4.89 0.10 -31.23
N THR A 98 -4.85 -0.75 -30.21
CA THR A 98 -5.18 -2.18 -30.33
C THR A 98 -6.68 -2.37 -30.56
N ASN A 99 -7.06 -3.46 -31.25
CA ASN A 99 -8.46 -3.79 -31.50
C ASN A 99 -9.01 -4.62 -30.33
N VAL A 100 -10.20 -4.31 -29.81
CA VAL A 100 -10.85 -5.15 -28.79
C VAL A 100 -11.68 -6.23 -29.49
N ILE A 101 -11.40 -7.51 -29.22
CA ILE A 101 -12.10 -8.66 -29.82
C ILE A 101 -13.10 -9.33 -28.86
N SER A 102 -12.99 -9.08 -27.55
CA SER A 102 -13.97 -9.48 -26.53
C SER A 102 -13.86 -8.58 -25.31
N GLU A 103 -14.95 -8.39 -24.57
CA GLU A 103 -15.00 -7.63 -23.32
C GLU A 103 -15.94 -8.32 -22.34
N ASP A 104 -15.47 -8.53 -21.11
CA ASP A 104 -16.21 -9.09 -19.98
C ASP A 104 -16.25 -8.04 -18.87
N LYS A 105 -17.39 -7.34 -18.79
CA LYS A 105 -17.60 -6.21 -17.87
C LYS A 105 -17.83 -6.64 -16.42
N GLU A 106 -18.22 -7.90 -16.19
CA GLU A 106 -18.42 -8.43 -14.84
C GLU A 106 -17.08 -8.77 -14.17
N LYS A 107 -16.10 -9.24 -14.95
CA LYS A 107 -14.73 -9.52 -14.47
C LYS A 107 -13.78 -8.33 -14.64
N ASP A 108 -14.25 -7.22 -15.20
CA ASP A 108 -13.47 -6.07 -15.65
C ASP A 108 -12.24 -6.47 -16.50
N THR A 109 -12.48 -7.26 -17.55
CA THR A 109 -11.43 -7.71 -18.49
C THR A 109 -11.80 -7.49 -19.94
N ARG A 110 -10.79 -7.36 -20.82
CA ARG A 110 -11.00 -7.34 -22.28
C ARG A 110 -9.88 -8.08 -23.01
N VAL A 111 -10.18 -8.68 -24.14
CA VAL A 111 -9.18 -9.29 -25.02
C VAL A 111 -8.83 -8.28 -26.12
N VAL A 112 -7.57 -7.83 -26.12
CA VAL A 112 -7.01 -6.98 -27.18
C VAL A 112 -6.33 -7.84 -28.24
N GLU A 113 -6.37 -7.42 -29.50
CA GLU A 113 -5.71 -8.03 -30.66
C GLU A 113 -4.95 -6.96 -31.46
N PHE A 114 -3.73 -7.29 -31.90
CA PHE A 114 -2.90 -6.43 -32.73
C PHE A 114 -2.03 -7.24 -33.72
N ASP A 115 -1.64 -6.60 -34.82
CA ASP A 115 -0.71 -7.20 -35.78
C ASP A 115 0.73 -7.12 -35.22
N VAL A 116 1.51 -8.19 -35.41
CA VAL A 116 2.93 -8.23 -35.03
C VAL A 116 3.76 -8.55 -36.26
N GLU A 117 4.72 -7.70 -36.62
CA GLU A 117 5.62 -7.99 -37.73
C GLU A 117 6.56 -9.16 -37.38
N ASP A 118 7.11 -9.12 -36.16
CA ASP A 118 8.10 -10.07 -35.71
C ASP A 118 8.04 -10.38 -34.22
N VAL A 119 7.67 -11.62 -33.87
CA VAL A 119 7.63 -12.11 -32.47
C VAL A 119 9.03 -12.43 -31.93
N GLU A 120 10.07 -12.42 -32.77
CA GLU A 120 11.47 -12.51 -32.30
C GLU A 120 11.95 -11.19 -31.67
N LYS A 121 11.21 -10.10 -31.87
CA LYS A 121 11.57 -8.75 -31.41
C LYS A 121 10.68 -8.28 -30.27
N VAL A 122 11.29 -7.52 -29.37
CA VAL A 122 10.57 -6.75 -28.36
C VAL A 122 9.75 -5.66 -29.06
N LEU A 123 8.45 -5.65 -28.82
CA LEU A 123 7.48 -4.74 -29.44
C LEU A 123 7.21 -3.54 -28.52
N ASN A 124 7.38 -2.32 -29.00
CA ASN A 124 7.05 -1.13 -28.20
C ASN A 124 5.53 -0.94 -28.11
N ALA A 125 5.05 -0.42 -26.97
CA ALA A 125 3.65 -0.18 -26.69
C ALA A 125 3.48 1.02 -25.75
N LYS A 126 2.29 1.62 -25.75
CA LYS A 126 1.91 2.70 -24.83
C LYS A 126 0.58 2.38 -24.18
N VAL A 127 0.50 2.58 -22.87
CA VAL A 127 -0.71 2.38 -22.07
C VAL A 127 -1.10 3.68 -21.39
N LYS A 128 -2.40 3.99 -21.36
CA LYS A 128 -2.99 5.05 -20.54
C LYS A 128 -3.82 4.42 -19.44
N VAL A 129 -3.60 4.90 -18.22
CA VAL A 129 -4.32 4.49 -17.01
C VAL A 129 -4.99 5.72 -16.43
N ASP A 130 -6.32 5.69 -16.35
CA ASP A 130 -7.15 6.68 -15.70
C ASP A 130 -7.94 6.03 -14.56
N ILE A 131 -7.82 6.57 -13.35
CA ILE A 131 -8.55 6.12 -12.17
C ILE A 131 -9.08 7.36 -11.46
N ASP A 132 -10.23 7.87 -11.92
CA ASP A 132 -10.86 9.12 -11.50
C ASP A 132 -10.97 9.25 -9.96
N PHE A 133 -11.33 8.16 -9.26
CA PHE A 133 -11.51 8.18 -7.80
C PHE A 133 -10.19 8.31 -7.02
N LEU A 134 -9.03 8.12 -7.67
CA LEU A 134 -7.70 8.39 -7.15
C LEU A 134 -7.08 9.67 -7.74
N ASN A 135 -7.76 10.36 -8.67
CA ASN A 135 -7.19 11.43 -9.49
C ASN A 135 -5.86 11.01 -10.15
N TYR A 136 -5.79 9.77 -10.62
CA TYR A 136 -4.59 9.15 -11.17
C TYR A 136 -4.73 9.02 -12.69
N HIS A 137 -3.98 9.83 -13.43
CA HIS A 137 -4.13 9.99 -14.88
C HIS A 137 -2.74 10.00 -15.53
N HIS A 138 -2.27 8.83 -15.99
CA HIS A 138 -0.90 8.66 -16.45
C HIS A 138 -0.82 7.87 -17.76
N GLU A 139 0.14 8.23 -18.59
CA GLU A 139 0.57 7.44 -19.75
C GLU A 139 1.95 6.84 -19.46
N TYR A 140 2.13 5.57 -19.81
CA TYR A 140 3.37 4.83 -19.67
C TYR A 140 3.76 4.22 -21.02
N ASP A 141 5.01 4.41 -21.41
CA ASP A 141 5.63 3.59 -22.45
C ASP A 141 6.07 2.26 -21.82
N VAL A 142 5.82 1.17 -22.53
CA VAL A 142 6.09 -0.20 -22.09
C VAL A 142 6.52 -1.03 -23.31
N ARG A 143 7.07 -2.22 -23.07
CA ARG A 143 7.55 -3.10 -24.13
C ARG A 143 6.97 -4.50 -23.96
N ILE A 144 6.74 -5.24 -25.03
CA ILE A 144 6.19 -6.60 -24.98
C ILE A 144 7.24 -7.55 -25.55
N ALA A 145 7.70 -8.51 -24.75
CA ALA A 145 8.63 -9.55 -25.15
C ALA A 145 7.89 -10.89 -25.23
N PHE A 146 7.91 -11.54 -26.39
CA PHE A 146 7.28 -12.85 -26.62
C PHE A 146 8.30 -13.97 -26.41
N ASP A 147 7.91 -15.04 -25.71
CA ASP A 147 8.74 -16.25 -25.61
C ASP A 147 8.41 -17.22 -26.74
N GLN A 148 9.32 -17.31 -27.72
CA GLN A 148 9.20 -18.23 -28.85
C GLN A 148 9.16 -19.71 -28.44
N ASN A 149 9.77 -20.08 -27.31
CA ASN A 149 9.86 -21.47 -26.87
C ASN A 149 8.53 -22.00 -26.31
N SER A 150 7.63 -21.08 -25.90
CA SER A 150 6.28 -21.39 -25.43
C SER A 150 5.26 -21.66 -26.54
N ILE A 151 5.63 -21.43 -27.81
CA ILE A 151 4.68 -21.48 -28.93
C ILE A 151 4.14 -22.91 -29.14
N THR A 152 2.86 -23.10 -28.85
CA THR A 152 2.19 -24.40 -28.84
C THR A 152 0.88 -24.35 -29.64
N PRO A 153 0.60 -25.30 -30.55
CA PRO A 153 -0.62 -25.24 -31.37
C PRO A 153 -1.90 -25.38 -30.55
N ILE A 154 -2.91 -24.54 -30.81
CA ILE A 154 -4.24 -24.66 -30.23
C ILE A 154 -5.06 -25.60 -31.12
N HIS A 155 -5.34 -26.82 -30.63
CA HIS A 155 -6.16 -27.77 -31.37
C HIS A 155 -7.64 -27.43 -31.21
N VAL A 156 -8.29 -27.02 -32.30
CA VAL A 156 -9.73 -26.73 -32.32
C VAL A 156 -10.49 -28.02 -32.64
N GLU A 157 -11.22 -28.56 -31.66
CA GLU A 157 -12.19 -29.63 -31.94
C GLU A 157 -13.24 -29.14 -32.94
N LYS A 158 -13.55 -29.98 -33.94
CA LYS A 158 -14.62 -29.66 -34.89
C LYS A 158 -15.99 -29.83 -34.23
N PRO A 159 -16.95 -28.91 -34.45
CA PRO A 159 -18.33 -29.10 -34.02
C PRO A 159 -18.98 -30.28 -34.75
N ASN A 160 -19.89 -30.96 -34.04
CA ASN A 160 -20.59 -32.20 -34.42
C ASN A 160 -20.88 -32.39 -35.92
N GLU A 161 -20.46 -33.55 -36.43
CA GLU A 161 -21.21 -34.25 -37.48
C GLU A 161 -22.32 -35.11 -36.83
N LYS A 162 -23.31 -35.56 -37.62
CA LYS A 162 -24.65 -35.92 -37.12
C LYS A 162 -24.75 -37.24 -36.35
N GLU A 163 -25.80 -37.33 -35.54
CA GLU A 163 -26.33 -38.59 -35.00
C GLU A 163 -26.74 -39.57 -36.12
N ASP A 164 -26.51 -40.87 -35.87
CA ASP A 164 -27.25 -41.99 -36.48
C ASP A 164 -27.52 -43.03 -35.37
N PRO A 165 -28.78 -43.40 -35.05
CA PRO A 165 -29.11 -43.96 -33.74
C PRO A 165 -29.00 -45.50 -33.69
N ALA A 166 -27.79 -46.04 -33.49
CA ALA A 166 -27.55 -47.49 -33.53
C ALA A 166 -26.55 -48.07 -32.50
N ASN A 167 -26.68 -47.74 -31.21
CA ASN A 167 -26.41 -48.72 -30.14
C ASN A 167 -26.90 -48.28 -28.75
N LYS A 168 -27.66 -49.14 -28.06
CA LYS A 168 -27.99 -49.02 -26.64
C LYS A 168 -27.74 -50.38 -25.95
N PRO A 169 -26.67 -50.54 -25.17
CA PRO A 169 -26.52 -51.68 -24.27
C PRO A 169 -27.63 -51.67 -23.20
N ASP A 170 -28.11 -52.85 -22.80
CA ASP A 170 -29.10 -53.00 -21.75
C ASP A 170 -28.43 -53.27 -20.40
N PRO A 171 -28.93 -52.75 -19.26
CA PRO A 171 -28.19 -52.75 -18.00
C PRO A 171 -28.44 -54.02 -17.18
N ASN A 172 -27.75 -55.12 -17.51
CA ASN A 172 -27.61 -56.25 -16.58
C ASN A 172 -26.49 -57.23 -17.01
N GLU A 173 -25.35 -57.22 -16.30
CA GLU A 173 -24.72 -58.44 -15.78
C GLU A 173 -23.67 -58.11 -14.70
N THR A 174 -23.51 -59.02 -13.74
CA THR A 174 -22.64 -58.89 -12.56
C THR A 174 -21.43 -59.82 -12.65
N THR A 175 -20.26 -59.38 -12.20
CA THR A 175 -19.05 -60.23 -12.10
C THR A 175 -18.41 -60.16 -10.71
N ASP A 176 -18.33 -61.30 -10.05
CA ASP A 176 -17.53 -61.57 -8.84
C ASP A 176 -16.12 -62.11 -9.29
N PRO A 177 -15.03 -61.96 -8.51
CA PRO A 177 -13.67 -62.07 -9.05
C PRO A 177 -13.05 -63.48 -8.98
N GLY A 178 -12.26 -63.87 -9.99
CA GLY A 178 -11.55 -65.16 -9.95
C GLY A 178 -10.46 -65.42 -11.01
N GLN A 179 -9.21 -65.45 -10.52
CA GLN A 179 -8.04 -66.16 -11.09
C GLN A 179 -7.31 -65.60 -12.33
N LYS A 180 -6.15 -66.23 -12.60
CA LYS A 180 -4.91 -65.70 -13.23
C LYS A 180 -4.29 -66.77 -14.14
N PRO A 181 -3.57 -66.42 -15.22
CA PRO A 181 -2.42 -67.22 -15.70
C PRO A 181 -1.06 -66.49 -15.64
N ASP A 182 0.03 -67.23 -15.84
CA ASP A 182 1.40 -66.84 -15.46
C ASP A 182 2.39 -66.60 -16.62
N GLN A 183 3.28 -65.60 -16.42
CA GLN A 183 4.65 -65.48 -16.98
C GLN A 183 4.79 -65.30 -18.52
N LYS A 184 5.88 -64.73 -19.07
CA LYS A 184 7.23 -64.38 -18.57
C LYS A 184 7.75 -63.12 -19.35
N PRO A 185 8.71 -62.31 -18.86
CA PRO A 185 9.07 -61.02 -19.47
C PRO A 185 10.28 -61.04 -20.42
N ASP A 186 10.40 -59.98 -21.22
CA ASP A 186 11.53 -59.55 -22.08
C ASP A 186 11.72 -58.01 -21.90
N PRO A 187 12.91 -57.40 -22.09
CA PRO A 187 13.53 -56.74 -20.93
C PRO A 187 14.10 -55.33 -21.20
N ASP A 188 13.27 -54.37 -21.64
CA ASP A 188 13.67 -52.96 -21.86
C ASP A 188 12.83 -51.96 -21.02
N GLN A 189 12.63 -52.25 -19.73
CA GLN A 189 12.14 -51.27 -18.77
C GLN A 189 13.23 -50.89 -17.75
N GLN A 190 13.62 -49.62 -17.81
CA GLN A 190 14.47 -48.94 -16.83
C GLN A 190 13.86 -49.08 -15.42
N PRO A 191 14.66 -49.36 -14.37
CA PRO A 191 14.12 -49.88 -13.11
C PRO A 191 13.31 -48.84 -12.31
N ASN A 192 12.04 -49.17 -12.06
CA ASN A 192 11.18 -48.44 -11.11
C ASN A 192 11.65 -48.65 -9.66
N SER A 193 12.52 -47.78 -9.16
CA SER A 193 12.89 -47.74 -7.74
C SER A 193 11.86 -46.92 -6.95
N ASN A 194 10.91 -47.59 -6.28
CA ASN A 194 9.91 -46.91 -5.45
C ASN A 194 9.63 -47.59 -4.09
N THR A 195 10.56 -48.45 -3.64
CA THR A 195 10.61 -49.04 -2.29
C THR A 195 11.53 -48.22 -1.39
N ILE A 196 10.96 -47.20 -0.76
CA ILE A 196 11.59 -46.53 0.40
C ILE A 196 11.49 -47.50 1.58
N THR A 197 12.57 -47.67 2.35
CA THR A 197 12.57 -48.50 3.56
C THR A 197 11.74 -47.86 4.68
N ASP A 198 11.26 -48.67 5.63
CA ASP A 198 10.57 -48.15 6.82
C ASP A 198 11.48 -47.22 7.64
N GLY A 199 10.92 -46.13 8.15
CA GLY A 199 11.65 -45.08 8.87
C GLY A 199 10.98 -43.70 8.79
N ALA A 200 11.61 -42.72 9.42
CA ALA A 200 11.25 -41.30 9.30
C ALA A 200 12.25 -40.58 8.40
N TYR A 201 11.75 -39.67 7.56
CA TYR A 201 12.53 -38.94 6.56
C TYR A 201 12.09 -37.48 6.51
N SER A 202 13.06 -36.58 6.32
CA SER A 202 12.83 -35.22 5.85
C SER A 202 12.47 -35.28 4.37
N ILE A 203 11.37 -34.64 3.97
CA ILE A 203 10.92 -34.60 2.58
C ILE A 203 10.62 -33.15 2.16
N PRO A 204 11.44 -32.55 1.28
CA PRO A 204 11.09 -31.30 0.64
C PRO A 204 9.86 -31.48 -0.27
N PHE A 205 9.03 -30.45 -0.35
CA PHE A 205 7.87 -30.44 -1.23
C PHE A 205 7.60 -29.05 -1.79
N LYS A 206 6.72 -28.96 -2.78
CA LYS A 206 6.15 -27.71 -3.28
C LYS A 206 4.64 -27.80 -3.26
N VAL A 207 3.98 -26.68 -2.98
CA VAL A 207 2.54 -26.53 -3.21
C VAL A 207 2.35 -25.74 -4.50
N LEU A 208 1.71 -26.36 -5.49
CA LEU A 208 1.45 -25.82 -6.83
C LEU A 208 -0.02 -25.38 -6.96
N LYS A 209 -0.32 -24.47 -7.89
CA LYS A 209 -1.72 -24.13 -8.24
C LYS A 209 -2.32 -25.30 -9.03
N ASP A 210 -3.62 -25.54 -8.86
CA ASP A 210 -4.32 -26.67 -9.49
C ASP A 210 -4.03 -26.80 -11.00
N GLN A 211 -3.74 -28.03 -11.43
CA GLN A 211 -3.34 -28.40 -12.80
C GLN A 211 -2.16 -27.64 -13.43
N THR A 212 -1.29 -26.99 -12.64
CA THR A 212 -0.09 -26.26 -13.14
C THR A 212 1.21 -26.70 -12.47
N ASP A 213 2.34 -26.22 -12.99
CA ASP A 213 3.67 -26.29 -12.35
C ASP A 213 4.06 -24.97 -11.65
N GLU A 214 3.15 -23.99 -11.56
CA GLU A 214 3.38 -22.74 -10.84
C GLU A 214 3.16 -22.91 -9.34
N GLU A 215 4.04 -22.33 -8.50
CA GLU A 215 3.84 -22.37 -7.05
C GLU A 215 2.58 -21.60 -6.61
N SER A 216 1.81 -22.24 -5.73
CA SER A 216 0.65 -21.65 -5.07
C SER A 216 1.09 -20.80 -3.89
N LYS A 217 0.34 -19.74 -3.60
CA LYS A 217 0.48 -18.97 -2.35
C LYS A 217 0.36 -19.86 -1.11
N MET A 218 -0.29 -21.02 -1.20
CA MET A 218 -0.34 -22.00 -0.12
C MET A 218 1.05 -22.51 0.31
N ASN A 219 2.07 -22.44 -0.56
CA ASN A 219 3.45 -22.82 -0.22
C ASN A 219 4.00 -21.97 0.95
N SER A 220 3.66 -20.67 1.02
CA SER A 220 4.06 -19.80 2.14
C SER A 220 3.32 -20.08 3.45
N TYR A 221 2.21 -20.82 3.40
CA TYR A 221 1.42 -21.24 4.57
C TYR A 221 1.80 -22.63 5.11
N MET A 222 2.84 -23.27 4.56
CA MET A 222 3.31 -24.58 5.00
C MET A 222 4.80 -24.49 5.41
N VAL A 223 5.25 -25.39 6.28
CA VAL A 223 6.67 -25.54 6.65
C VAL A 223 7.30 -26.63 5.80
N ASN A 224 8.46 -26.33 5.24
CA ASN A 224 9.19 -27.14 4.27
C ASN A 224 10.65 -27.26 4.76
N PRO A 225 11.26 -28.45 4.83
CA PRO A 225 10.70 -29.77 4.51
C PRO A 225 9.60 -30.23 5.48
N GLY A 226 8.77 -31.17 5.01
CA GLY A 226 7.86 -31.96 5.84
C GLY A 226 8.55 -33.23 6.35
N VAL A 227 7.82 -34.06 7.09
CA VAL A 227 8.30 -35.38 7.54
C VAL A 227 7.50 -36.49 6.87
N LEU A 228 8.15 -37.35 6.10
CA LEU A 228 7.59 -38.61 5.63
C LEU A 228 7.85 -39.70 6.68
N LYS A 229 6.81 -40.39 7.13
CA LYS A 229 6.93 -41.69 7.80
C LYS A 229 6.60 -42.81 6.83
N VAL A 230 7.43 -43.85 6.85
CA VAL A 230 7.21 -45.10 6.12
C VAL A 230 7.10 -46.23 7.14
N GLU A 231 5.96 -46.92 7.18
CA GLU A 231 5.66 -48.00 8.13
C GLU A 231 4.98 -49.15 7.39
N ASN A 232 5.61 -50.32 7.34
CA ASN A 232 5.24 -51.46 6.49
C ASN A 232 4.98 -51.05 5.03
N GLY A 233 5.82 -50.16 4.48
CA GLY A 233 5.67 -49.59 3.14
C GLY A 233 4.53 -48.58 2.97
N LYS A 234 3.70 -48.32 3.99
CA LYS A 234 2.70 -47.24 3.96
C LYS A 234 3.37 -45.90 4.20
N LYS A 235 3.07 -44.93 3.34
CA LYS A 235 3.67 -43.59 3.31
C LYS A 235 2.71 -42.57 3.92
N LYS A 236 3.15 -41.86 4.95
CA LYS A 236 2.41 -40.75 5.57
C LYS A 236 3.24 -39.48 5.56
N ALA A 237 2.71 -38.41 5.00
CA ALA A 237 3.31 -37.09 5.15
C ALA A 237 2.76 -36.40 6.41
N ILE A 238 3.66 -35.74 7.14
CA ILE A 238 3.37 -34.93 8.32
C ILE A 238 3.91 -33.53 8.02
N VAL A 239 3.05 -32.52 8.04
CA VAL A 239 3.40 -31.14 7.65
C VAL A 239 2.82 -30.14 8.65
N THR A 240 3.58 -29.10 8.97
CA THR A 240 3.11 -27.97 9.78
C THR A 240 2.48 -26.90 8.89
N LEU A 241 1.23 -26.57 9.16
CA LEU A 241 0.49 -25.45 8.59
C LEU A 241 0.71 -24.20 9.46
N LYS A 242 0.94 -23.05 8.82
CA LYS A 242 1.06 -21.71 9.43
C LYS A 242 -0.22 -20.91 9.19
N SER A 243 -0.53 -19.97 10.08
CA SER A 243 -1.82 -19.27 10.13
C SER A 243 -3.01 -20.24 10.24
N SER A 244 -2.92 -21.17 11.20
CA SER A 244 -3.93 -22.20 11.49
C SER A 244 -5.35 -21.61 11.56
N SER A 245 -5.48 -20.44 12.20
CA SER A 245 -6.71 -19.68 12.38
C SER A 245 -7.42 -19.30 11.09
N LEU A 246 -6.69 -19.13 9.97
CA LEU A 246 -7.26 -18.78 8.67
C LEU A 246 -7.67 -20.02 7.86
N ILE A 247 -6.93 -21.13 8.01
CA ILE A 247 -7.15 -22.37 7.27
C ILE A 247 -8.20 -23.21 8.01
N LYS A 248 -9.49 -23.08 7.67
CA LYS A 248 -10.56 -23.83 8.38
C LYS A 248 -10.61 -25.30 8.01
N ASN A 249 -10.23 -25.66 6.78
CA ASN A 249 -10.05 -27.06 6.40
C ASN A 249 -8.85 -27.25 5.46
N PHE A 250 -8.23 -28.42 5.53
CA PHE A 250 -7.14 -28.89 4.70
C PHE A 250 -7.38 -30.38 4.41
N GLN A 251 -7.72 -30.69 3.16
CA GLN A 251 -8.11 -32.01 2.67
C GLN A 251 -7.14 -32.48 1.59
N THR A 252 -6.77 -33.76 1.60
CA THR A 252 -5.95 -34.38 0.55
C THR A 252 -6.73 -35.47 -0.16
N GLU A 253 -6.52 -35.63 -1.45
CA GLU A 253 -7.11 -36.74 -2.20
C GLU A 253 -6.51 -38.08 -1.76
N LYS A 254 -7.39 -39.03 -1.44
CA LYS A 254 -7.05 -40.44 -1.24
C LYS A 254 -8.05 -41.29 -2.00
N ASP A 255 -7.55 -42.19 -2.83
CA ASP A 255 -8.32 -43.22 -3.55
C ASP A 255 -9.52 -42.64 -4.36
N GLY A 256 -9.37 -41.41 -4.89
CA GLY A 256 -10.40 -40.70 -5.66
C GLY A 256 -11.34 -39.79 -4.84
N ALA A 257 -11.14 -39.68 -3.53
CA ALA A 257 -11.98 -38.86 -2.63
C ALA A 257 -11.14 -37.91 -1.76
N PHE A 258 -11.64 -36.71 -1.48
CA PHE A 258 -10.99 -35.77 -0.57
C PHE A 258 -11.27 -36.13 0.89
N VAL A 259 -10.22 -36.27 1.69
CA VAL A 259 -10.27 -36.64 3.11
C VAL A 259 -9.59 -35.55 3.94
N ASP A 260 -10.21 -35.14 5.05
CA ASP A 260 -9.63 -34.17 6.00
C ASP A 260 -8.31 -34.70 6.58
N ALA A 261 -7.25 -33.90 6.54
CA ALA A 261 -5.97 -34.29 7.11
C ALA A 261 -6.04 -34.31 8.65
N LYS A 262 -5.53 -35.39 9.25
CA LYS A 262 -5.61 -35.63 10.69
C LYS A 262 -4.71 -34.63 11.43
N VAL A 263 -5.29 -33.76 12.26
CA VAL A 263 -4.50 -32.90 13.15
C VAL A 263 -3.76 -33.76 14.19
N VAL A 264 -2.45 -33.54 14.30
CA VAL A 264 -1.54 -34.23 15.24
C VAL A 264 -1.27 -33.36 16.47
N SER A 265 -1.11 -32.05 16.27
CA SER A 265 -0.94 -31.06 17.33
C SER A 265 -1.31 -29.66 16.83
N GLU A 266 -1.58 -28.73 17.75
CA GLU A 266 -1.86 -27.32 17.46
C GLU A 266 -1.14 -26.42 18.48
N ASP A 267 -0.52 -25.36 17.99
CA ASP A 267 0.13 -24.30 18.77
C ASP A 267 -0.60 -22.97 18.48
N LYS A 268 -1.42 -22.54 19.46
CA LYS A 268 -2.29 -21.37 19.34
C LYS A 268 -1.56 -20.05 19.56
N GLU A 269 -0.35 -20.08 20.13
CA GLU A 269 0.46 -18.87 20.35
C GLU A 269 1.23 -18.51 19.07
N LYS A 270 1.71 -19.51 18.33
CA LYS A 270 2.37 -19.33 17.03
C LYS A 270 1.40 -19.33 15.83
N ASP A 271 0.12 -19.58 16.08
CA ASP A 271 -0.92 -19.84 15.08
C ASP A 271 -0.52 -20.91 14.04
N THR A 272 -0.09 -22.08 14.52
CA THR A 272 0.32 -23.22 13.68
C THR A 272 -0.35 -24.53 14.10
N ARG A 273 -0.47 -25.48 13.18
CA ARG A 273 -0.87 -26.86 13.50
C ARG A 273 -0.16 -27.88 12.64
N VAL A 274 0.09 -29.07 13.19
CA VAL A 274 0.70 -30.20 12.47
C VAL A 274 -0.41 -31.13 11.99
N VAL A 275 -0.38 -31.52 10.71
CA VAL A 275 -1.34 -32.46 10.10
C VAL A 275 -0.63 -33.69 9.53
N GLU A 276 -1.27 -34.85 9.62
CA GLU A 276 -0.86 -36.15 9.08
C GLU A 276 -1.85 -36.61 8.00
N PHE A 277 -1.34 -37.02 6.84
CA PHE A 277 -2.13 -37.58 5.74
C PHE A 277 -1.35 -38.69 5.00
N GLU A 278 -2.06 -39.59 4.31
CA GLU A 278 -1.49 -40.74 3.59
C GLU A 278 -1.15 -40.33 2.15
N VAL A 279 -0.02 -40.81 1.61
CA VAL A 279 0.47 -40.43 0.27
C VAL A 279 0.82 -41.67 -0.54
N ASN A 280 -0.13 -42.13 -1.36
CA ASN A 280 -0.02 -43.38 -2.11
C ASN A 280 1.22 -43.43 -3.04
N ASP A 281 1.52 -42.32 -3.73
CA ASP A 281 2.64 -42.20 -4.66
C ASP A 281 3.31 -40.82 -4.55
N LEU A 282 4.60 -40.81 -4.23
CA LEU A 282 5.41 -39.58 -4.06
C LEU A 282 5.92 -39.03 -5.39
N SER A 283 5.89 -39.83 -6.47
CA SER A 283 6.27 -39.39 -7.82
C SER A 283 5.17 -38.61 -8.55
N LYS A 284 3.99 -38.47 -7.93
CA LYS A 284 2.82 -37.78 -8.48
C LYS A 284 2.45 -36.55 -7.65
N LYS A 285 1.77 -35.61 -8.32
CA LYS A 285 1.08 -34.50 -7.64
C LYS A 285 -0.11 -35.06 -6.85
N LEU A 286 -0.23 -34.66 -5.59
CA LEU A 286 -1.32 -34.99 -4.69
C LEU A 286 -2.32 -33.84 -4.66
N ASN A 287 -3.51 -34.03 -5.22
CA ASN A 287 -4.56 -33.01 -5.22
C ASN A 287 -5.01 -32.72 -3.78
N THR A 288 -5.18 -31.44 -3.46
CA THR A 288 -5.40 -30.93 -2.10
C THR A 288 -6.41 -29.78 -2.13
N LYS A 289 -7.44 -29.84 -1.28
CA LYS A 289 -8.45 -28.79 -1.10
C LYS A 289 -8.19 -28.03 0.21
N VAL A 290 -8.13 -26.71 0.13
CA VAL A 290 -7.87 -25.85 1.29
C VAL A 290 -8.96 -24.78 1.39
N PHE A 291 -9.64 -24.68 2.54
CA PHE A 291 -10.62 -23.63 2.78
C PHE A 291 -10.03 -22.52 3.66
N ILE A 292 -10.00 -21.30 3.12
CA ILE A 292 -9.45 -20.11 3.76
C ILE A 292 -10.57 -19.14 4.14
N GLU A 293 -10.57 -18.69 5.38
CA GLU A 293 -11.48 -17.64 5.89
C GLU A 293 -10.69 -16.52 6.58
N MET A 294 -10.78 -15.30 6.03
CA MET A 294 -10.27 -14.08 6.64
C MET A 294 -11.44 -13.14 6.95
N ALA A 295 -12.01 -13.24 8.15
CA ALA A 295 -13.16 -12.44 8.56
C ALA A 295 -12.90 -10.92 8.43
N SER A 296 -11.69 -10.45 8.73
CA SER A 296 -11.25 -9.05 8.59
C SER A 296 -11.20 -8.51 7.15
N ARG A 297 -11.35 -9.38 6.14
CA ARG A 297 -11.44 -9.02 4.71
C ARG A 297 -12.72 -9.56 4.06
N ASN A 298 -13.65 -10.10 4.85
CA ASN A 298 -14.82 -10.88 4.41
C ASN A 298 -14.51 -11.94 3.34
N TYR A 299 -13.29 -12.50 3.36
CA TYR A 299 -12.82 -13.46 2.36
C TYR A 299 -13.13 -14.87 2.84
N LYS A 300 -13.88 -15.66 2.05
CA LYS A 300 -14.19 -17.07 2.35
C LYS A 300 -14.16 -17.86 1.04
N GLN A 301 -13.13 -18.70 0.84
CA GLN A 301 -12.96 -19.41 -0.42
C GLN A 301 -12.29 -20.78 -0.22
N MET A 302 -12.73 -21.76 -1.01
CA MET A 302 -12.03 -23.03 -1.21
C MET A 302 -11.06 -22.90 -2.38
N HIS A 303 -9.85 -23.40 -2.20
CA HIS A 303 -8.80 -23.45 -3.21
C HIS A 303 -8.38 -24.89 -3.47
N ASP A 304 -8.31 -25.25 -4.74
CA ASP A 304 -7.63 -26.44 -5.22
C ASP A 304 -6.14 -26.14 -5.43
N VAL A 305 -5.28 -27.00 -4.90
CA VAL A 305 -3.82 -26.94 -4.99
C VAL A 305 -3.23 -28.34 -5.12
N GLN A 306 -1.98 -28.44 -5.57
CA GLN A 306 -1.31 -29.73 -5.79
C GLN A 306 -0.01 -29.81 -4.98
N LEU A 307 0.13 -30.81 -4.13
CA LEU A 307 1.37 -31.12 -3.41
C LEU A 307 2.30 -31.96 -4.29
N LEU A 308 3.52 -31.49 -4.56
CA LEU A 308 4.56 -32.24 -5.26
C LEU A 308 5.73 -32.49 -4.30
N PHE A 309 6.03 -33.76 -4.03
CA PHE A 309 7.14 -34.15 -3.13
C PHE A 309 8.43 -34.37 -3.94
N GLU A 310 9.54 -33.79 -3.48
CA GLU A 310 10.85 -33.91 -4.13
C GLU A 310 11.56 -35.17 -3.61
N GLN A 311 11.09 -36.34 -4.08
CA GLN A 311 11.55 -37.67 -3.65
C GLN A 311 13.06 -37.90 -3.88
N ASP A 312 13.68 -37.18 -4.81
CA ASP A 312 15.13 -37.15 -5.06
C ASP A 312 15.94 -36.53 -3.91
N LYS A 313 15.30 -35.75 -3.03
CA LYS A 313 15.90 -35.02 -1.90
C LYS A 313 15.47 -35.57 -0.54
N LEU A 314 15.10 -36.84 -0.50
CA LEU A 314 14.66 -37.54 0.71
C LEU A 314 15.85 -37.83 1.65
N GLU A 315 15.88 -37.22 2.84
CA GLU A 315 16.94 -37.43 3.83
C GLU A 315 16.42 -38.22 5.04
N GLN A 316 17.14 -39.26 5.50
CA GLN A 316 16.68 -40.07 6.63
C GLN A 316 16.89 -39.35 7.97
N ILE A 317 15.81 -39.18 8.74
CA ILE A 317 15.87 -38.62 10.10
C ILE A 317 16.39 -39.72 11.04
N LYS A 318 17.57 -39.49 11.61
CA LYS A 318 18.14 -40.36 12.64
C LYS A 318 17.52 -40.02 13.99
N ASN A 319 16.74 -40.93 14.55
CA ASN A 319 16.26 -40.81 15.92
C ASN A 319 17.44 -41.03 16.89
N GLU A 320 17.86 -39.98 17.59
CA GLU A 320 18.56 -40.15 18.86
C GLU A 320 17.53 -40.38 19.95
N GLU A 321 17.42 -41.62 20.44
CA GLU A 321 16.61 -41.92 21.62
C GLU A 321 17.29 -41.37 22.88
N LYS A 322 16.67 -40.37 23.51
CA LYS A 322 16.69 -40.25 24.98
C LYS A 322 15.55 -39.40 25.53
N GLN A 323 14.90 -39.93 26.56
CA GLN A 323 13.96 -39.22 27.42
C GLN A 323 14.70 -38.63 28.65
N PRO A 324 14.04 -37.83 29.52
CA PRO A 324 14.73 -36.79 30.30
C PRO A 324 15.34 -37.31 31.61
N GLU A 325 16.31 -36.56 32.13
CA GLU A 325 16.74 -36.60 33.54
C GLU A 325 17.11 -35.19 34.02
N VAL A 326 17.31 -35.01 35.33
CA VAL A 326 17.24 -33.72 36.04
C VAL A 326 18.51 -33.46 36.86
N GLU A 327 18.70 -32.19 37.25
CA GLU A 327 19.61 -31.68 38.30
C GLU A 327 21.07 -31.30 37.96
N LYS A 328 21.75 -30.77 38.99
CA LYS A 328 22.92 -29.85 39.03
C LYS A 328 23.96 -30.43 40.04
N PRO A 329 25.09 -29.80 40.45
CA PRO A 329 25.84 -28.62 39.94
C PRO A 329 27.39 -28.80 39.86
N GLU A 330 28.12 -27.71 39.53
CA GLU A 330 29.53 -27.38 39.92
C GLU A 330 30.69 -28.30 39.45
N ALA A 331 31.94 -27.87 39.19
CA ALA A 331 32.64 -26.56 39.12
C ALA A 331 33.83 -26.71 38.09
N GLU A 332 34.91 -25.90 37.95
CA GLU A 332 35.42 -24.70 38.65
C GLU A 332 36.24 -23.76 37.71
N LYS A 333 37.59 -23.69 37.83
CA LYS A 333 38.57 -22.76 37.22
C LYS A 333 40.02 -23.37 37.39
N PRO A 334 41.21 -22.71 37.19
CA PRO A 334 41.61 -21.34 36.77
C PRO A 334 42.72 -21.35 35.65
N GLU A 335 43.56 -20.34 35.27
CA GLU A 335 43.64 -18.87 35.50
C GLU A 335 44.28 -18.05 34.33
N ALA A 336 45.58 -18.23 34.01
CA ALA A 336 46.49 -17.17 33.50
C ALA A 336 47.42 -17.63 32.32
N GLU A 337 48.27 -16.81 31.64
CA GLU A 337 48.88 -15.50 31.99
C GLU A 337 49.28 -14.62 30.75
N LYS A 338 49.77 -13.39 30.98
CA LYS A 338 50.30 -12.36 30.03
C LYS A 338 51.85 -12.54 29.84
N PRO A 339 52.75 -11.63 29.30
CA PRO A 339 52.71 -10.17 29.05
C PRO A 339 53.09 -9.74 27.59
N GLU A 340 52.84 -8.51 27.08
CA GLU A 340 53.73 -7.30 26.94
C GLU A 340 55.01 -7.44 26.09
N ALA A 341 55.61 -6.40 25.48
CA ALA A 341 55.16 -5.12 24.86
C ALA A 341 56.40 -4.38 24.28
N GLU A 342 56.32 -3.69 23.12
CA GLU A 342 57.39 -2.73 22.70
C GLU A 342 56.97 -1.72 21.61
N LYS A 343 57.81 -0.68 21.39
CA LYS A 343 57.61 0.44 20.43
C LYS A 343 58.94 1.16 20.11
N PRO A 344 59.27 1.40 18.82
CA PRO A 344 59.87 2.69 18.40
C PRO A 344 59.19 3.25 17.12
N GLU A 345 58.89 4.57 17.04
CA GLU A 345 59.65 5.63 16.32
C GLU A 345 59.46 5.60 14.78
N VAL A 346 58.68 6.52 14.18
CA VAL A 346 59.00 7.93 13.81
C VAL A 346 59.68 8.04 12.44
N GLU A 347 58.94 8.57 11.45
CA GLU A 347 59.51 9.38 10.37
C GLU A 347 58.48 10.38 9.83
N LYS A 348 58.95 11.59 9.44
CA LYS A 348 58.19 12.72 8.90
C LYS A 348 59.20 13.80 8.47
N PRO A 349 58.86 14.76 7.58
CA PRO A 349 57.70 14.82 6.67
C PRO A 349 58.15 14.93 5.19
N ASP A 350 57.22 15.12 4.27
CA ASP A 350 57.41 16.15 3.24
C ASP A 350 56.06 16.75 2.79
N GLU A 351 56.06 18.01 2.34
CA GLU A 351 54.85 18.79 2.06
C GLU A 351 54.71 19.13 0.57
N ASN A 352 53.48 19.06 0.01
CA ASN A 352 52.93 20.13 -0.85
C ASN A 352 51.48 19.85 -1.36
N LYS A 353 50.46 20.45 -0.73
CA LYS A 353 49.75 21.64 -1.29
C LYS A 353 48.46 22.01 -0.54
N LYS A 354 48.54 23.16 0.14
CA LYS A 354 47.51 24.17 0.47
C LYS A 354 46.19 23.71 1.17
N PRO A 355 45.78 24.36 2.28
CA PRO A 355 44.67 23.90 3.13
C PRO A 355 43.31 24.52 2.76
N ASP A 356 42.24 23.91 3.27
CA ASP A 356 40.98 24.58 3.65
C ASP A 356 40.28 23.82 4.80
N ALA A 357 39.52 24.56 5.62
CA ALA A 357 38.56 24.12 6.66
C ALA A 357 38.98 23.07 7.73
N GLU A 358 39.26 23.56 8.95
CA GLU A 358 38.96 22.91 10.25
C GLU A 358 39.48 21.48 10.49
N THR A 359 40.72 21.36 10.97
CA THR A 359 41.24 20.12 11.56
C THR A 359 40.62 19.88 12.95
N ILE A 360 39.59 19.03 12.99
CA ILE A 360 39.15 18.34 14.20
C ILE A 360 40.34 17.57 14.79
N LYS A 361 40.54 17.62 16.11
CA LYS A 361 41.64 16.89 16.79
C LYS A 361 41.33 15.41 16.87
N ASP A 362 42.37 14.58 16.97
CA ASP A 362 42.22 13.16 17.31
C ASP A 362 41.41 12.97 18.61
N GLY A 363 40.49 12.00 18.61
CA GLY A 363 39.50 11.78 19.66
C GLY A 363 38.21 11.16 19.12
N GLU A 364 37.25 10.92 20.01
CA GLU A 364 35.91 10.45 19.66
C GLU A 364 34.87 11.54 19.90
N TYR A 365 33.91 11.63 18.99
CA TYR A 365 32.88 12.68 18.92
C TYR A 365 31.55 12.05 18.53
N SER A 366 30.44 12.67 18.94
CA SER A 366 29.14 12.43 18.33
C SER A 366 28.98 13.29 17.07
N ILE A 367 28.31 12.76 16.04
CA ILE A 367 27.97 13.50 14.81
C ILE A 367 26.56 13.12 14.33
N ASN A 368 25.73 14.12 14.06
CA ASN A 368 24.44 13.91 13.41
C ASN A 368 24.62 13.62 11.92
N PHE A 369 23.76 12.76 11.39
CA PHE A 369 23.67 12.50 9.96
C PHE A 369 22.22 12.31 9.51
N LYS A 370 21.99 12.36 8.20
CA LYS A 370 20.75 11.98 7.54
C LYS A 370 21.04 10.96 6.45
N ALA A 371 20.25 9.90 6.38
CA ALA A 371 20.25 9.00 5.23
C ALA A 371 19.26 9.54 4.18
N LEU A 372 19.74 9.71 2.96
CA LEU A 372 19.08 10.33 1.83
C LEU A 372 18.89 9.32 0.70
N LYS A 373 17.86 9.53 -0.14
CA LYS A 373 17.69 8.73 -1.36
C LYS A 373 18.83 9.03 -2.33
N ASP A 374 19.14 8.09 -3.23
CA ASP A 374 20.18 8.32 -4.23
C ASP A 374 19.95 9.63 -5.04
N GLN A 375 21.05 10.30 -5.36
CA GLN A 375 21.17 11.59 -6.06
C GLN A 375 20.23 12.74 -5.62
N THR A 376 19.62 12.71 -4.43
CA THR A 376 18.71 13.76 -3.94
C THR A 376 19.02 14.24 -2.52
N ASP A 377 18.28 15.24 -2.04
CA ASP A 377 18.25 15.71 -0.64
C ASP A 377 17.02 15.19 0.14
N GLU A 378 16.22 14.29 -0.45
CA GLU A 378 15.09 13.67 0.23
C GLU A 378 15.54 12.59 1.21
N ILE A 379 14.93 12.54 2.39
CA ILE A 379 15.16 11.49 3.39
C ILE A 379 14.83 10.11 2.80
N SER A 380 15.78 9.18 2.91
CA SER A 380 15.57 7.76 2.58
C SER A 380 14.84 7.04 3.70
N MET A 381 14.09 5.99 3.36
CA MET A 381 13.56 5.04 4.35
C MET A 381 14.69 4.39 5.19
N MET A 382 15.94 4.33 4.70
CA MET A 382 17.09 3.92 5.51
C MET A 382 17.26 4.78 6.77
N ASN A 383 16.78 6.03 6.79
CA ASN A 383 16.86 6.91 7.96
C ASN A 383 16.02 6.43 9.15
N THR A 384 15.07 5.49 8.97
CA THR A 384 14.40 4.81 10.10
C THR A 384 15.16 3.60 10.61
N TYR A 385 16.13 3.09 9.85
CA TYR A 385 16.96 1.93 10.17
C TYR A 385 18.38 2.28 10.63
N THR A 386 18.69 3.58 10.80
CA THR A 386 19.98 4.10 11.24
C THR A 386 19.80 5.10 12.38
N LYS A 387 20.43 4.88 13.54
CA LYS A 387 20.36 5.83 14.67
C LYS A 387 21.39 6.94 14.52
N SER A 388 20.92 8.19 14.50
CA SER A 388 21.74 9.42 14.63
C SER A 388 21.59 9.98 16.06
N PRO A 389 22.63 10.56 16.68
CA PRO A 389 24.00 10.71 16.17
C PRO A 389 24.76 9.38 16.07
N GLY A 390 25.67 9.31 15.10
CA GLY A 390 26.73 8.30 15.04
C GLY A 390 27.98 8.74 15.81
N VAL A 391 28.97 7.86 15.87
CA VAL A 391 30.27 8.18 16.49
C VAL A 391 31.30 8.51 15.40
N LEU A 392 31.81 9.74 15.41
CA LEU A 392 32.98 10.16 14.63
C LEU A 392 34.25 9.89 15.43
N LYS A 393 35.09 8.97 14.94
CA LYS A 393 36.43 8.69 15.45
C LYS A 393 37.46 9.40 14.58
N VAL A 394 38.21 10.34 15.13
CA VAL A 394 39.35 10.99 14.47
C VAL A 394 40.64 10.41 15.02
N LYS A 395 41.51 9.91 14.14
CA LYS A 395 42.81 9.36 14.52
C LYS A 395 43.83 9.53 13.38
N ASP A 396 45.01 10.05 13.70
CA ASP A 396 46.09 10.35 12.75
C ASP A 396 45.58 11.23 11.59
N GLY A 397 44.61 12.11 11.85
CA GLY A 397 43.92 12.94 10.86
C GLY A 397 42.90 12.19 9.95
N LYS A 398 42.85 10.86 10.00
CA LYS A 398 41.79 10.06 9.38
C LYS A 398 40.50 10.16 10.19
N LYS A 399 39.37 10.04 9.50
CA LYS A 399 38.03 10.12 10.09
C LYS A 399 37.28 8.83 9.79
N TYR A 400 36.69 8.23 10.80
CA TYR A 400 35.80 7.08 10.68
C TYR A 400 34.46 7.44 11.31
N VAL A 401 33.35 7.02 10.72
CA VAL A 401 32.01 7.23 11.30
C VAL A 401 31.36 5.87 11.53
N SER A 402 30.85 5.69 12.73
CA SER A 402 30.15 4.48 13.15
C SER A 402 28.64 4.68 13.18
N PHE A 403 27.92 3.80 12.50
CA PHE A 403 26.48 3.81 12.32
C PHE A 403 25.84 2.65 13.10
N THR A 404 24.88 2.95 13.98
CA THR A 404 24.06 1.92 14.63
C THR A 404 22.84 1.62 13.77
N LEU A 405 22.77 0.41 13.23
CA LEU A 405 21.67 -0.11 12.44
C LEU A 405 20.60 -0.77 13.33
N THR A 406 19.34 -0.68 12.93
CA THR A 406 18.20 -1.41 13.53
C THR A 406 17.54 -2.30 12.49
N ASN A 407 16.88 -3.38 12.96
CA ASN A 407 16.43 -4.47 12.10
C ASN A 407 17.63 -5.08 11.34
N SER A 408 18.74 -5.30 12.07
CA SER A 408 20.01 -5.81 11.53
C SER A 408 19.83 -7.07 10.70
N SER A 409 18.95 -7.98 11.14
CA SER A 409 18.59 -9.23 10.46
C SER A 409 18.04 -9.02 9.03
N TRP A 410 17.37 -7.90 8.76
CA TRP A 410 16.84 -7.58 7.43
C TRP A 410 17.91 -6.98 6.51
N ILE A 411 18.93 -6.33 7.07
CA ILE A 411 19.96 -5.63 6.32
C ILE A 411 21.15 -6.57 6.10
N THR A 412 21.11 -7.35 5.02
CA THR A 412 22.08 -8.43 4.76
C THR A 412 23.38 -7.98 4.09
N LYS A 413 23.40 -6.79 3.49
CA LYS A 413 24.62 -6.10 3.00
C LYS A 413 24.52 -4.60 3.26
N PHE A 414 25.65 -3.97 3.56
CA PHE A 414 25.68 -2.52 3.80
C PHE A 414 27.04 -1.94 3.38
N GLU A 415 27.14 -1.67 2.08
CA GLU A 415 28.38 -1.36 1.37
C GLU A 415 28.52 0.15 1.15
N PHE A 416 29.73 0.70 1.24
CA PHE A 416 29.99 2.13 1.12
C PHE A 416 31.03 2.42 0.04
N GLU A 417 30.93 3.59 -0.60
CA GLU A 417 31.92 3.99 -1.60
C GLU A 417 33.27 4.31 -0.95
N LYS A 418 34.30 3.53 -1.33
CA LYS A 418 35.70 3.74 -0.99
C LYS A 418 36.54 3.61 -2.25
N ASN A 419 37.29 4.67 -2.58
CA ASN A 419 38.16 4.74 -3.77
C ASN A 419 37.42 4.38 -5.08
N SER A 420 36.18 4.88 -5.25
CA SER A 420 35.30 4.60 -6.41
C SER A 420 34.94 3.12 -6.62
N SER A 421 34.91 2.35 -5.53
CA SER A 421 34.36 1.00 -5.45
C SER A 421 33.49 0.87 -4.20
N PHE A 422 32.52 -0.05 -4.18
CA PHE A 422 31.71 -0.31 -2.97
C PHE A 422 32.34 -1.43 -2.13
N VAL A 423 32.43 -1.21 -0.82
CA VAL A 423 33.05 -2.13 0.16
C VAL A 423 32.12 -2.28 1.35
N ASP A 424 31.84 -3.52 1.77
CA ASP A 424 30.95 -3.82 2.90
C ASP A 424 31.50 -3.26 4.22
N ALA A 425 30.61 -2.73 5.08
CA ALA A 425 31.02 -1.99 6.27
C ALA A 425 31.56 -2.91 7.38
N ASN A 426 32.59 -2.45 8.09
CA ASN A 426 33.21 -3.23 9.17
C ASN A 426 32.29 -3.29 10.39
N VAL A 427 31.72 -4.46 10.71
CA VAL A 427 30.89 -4.64 11.91
C VAL A 427 31.78 -4.60 13.16
N ILE A 428 31.54 -3.63 14.04
CA ILE A 428 32.29 -3.46 15.30
C ILE A 428 31.53 -3.96 16.53
N SER A 429 30.21 -4.12 16.46
CA SER A 429 29.40 -4.83 17.46
C SER A 429 28.04 -5.29 16.92
N GLU A 430 27.43 -6.27 17.57
CA GLU A 430 26.09 -6.80 17.24
C GLU A 430 25.35 -7.15 18.54
N ASP A 431 24.05 -6.79 18.63
CA ASP A 431 23.14 -7.27 19.66
C ASP A 431 21.90 -7.92 19.03
N LYS A 432 21.87 -9.26 19.14
CA LYS A 432 20.79 -10.11 18.61
C LYS A 432 19.50 -10.05 19.45
N LYS A 433 19.50 -9.41 20.63
CA LYS A 433 18.28 -9.22 21.44
C LYS A 433 17.47 -8.01 20.99
N THR A 434 18.13 -6.93 20.57
CA THR A 434 17.48 -5.72 20.04
C THR A 434 17.44 -5.68 18.51
N ASP A 435 18.00 -6.70 17.84
CA ASP A 435 18.25 -6.76 16.40
C ASP A 435 18.97 -5.51 15.87
N THR A 436 20.10 -5.17 16.51
CA THR A 436 20.94 -4.04 16.14
C THR A 436 22.39 -4.46 15.89
N ARG A 437 23.09 -3.69 15.04
CA ARG A 437 24.55 -3.80 14.90
C ARG A 437 25.18 -2.43 14.68
N VAL A 438 26.42 -2.27 15.10
CA VAL A 438 27.20 -1.05 14.83
C VAL A 438 28.26 -1.38 13.79
N VAL A 439 28.31 -0.58 12.72
CA VAL A 439 29.32 -0.68 11.67
C VAL A 439 30.19 0.58 11.65
N GLU A 440 31.46 0.48 11.26
CA GLU A 440 32.41 1.60 11.12
C GLU A 440 32.91 1.72 9.67
N VAL A 441 32.97 2.95 9.14
CA VAL A 441 33.48 3.24 7.79
C VAL A 441 34.40 4.47 7.76
N GLU A 442 35.37 4.49 6.85
CA GLU A 442 36.30 5.62 6.66
C GLU A 442 35.64 6.72 5.80
N VAL A 443 35.55 7.95 6.31
CA VAL A 443 34.85 9.08 5.67
C VAL A 443 35.81 10.25 5.46
N PRO A 444 36.52 10.35 4.31
CA PRO A 444 37.58 11.33 4.12
C PRO A 444 37.14 12.79 4.31
N ASP A 445 35.95 13.13 3.80
CA ASP A 445 35.39 14.48 3.79
C ASP A 445 33.93 14.47 4.25
N LEU A 446 33.71 14.88 5.51
CA LEU A 446 32.38 15.03 6.13
C LEU A 446 31.54 16.15 5.48
N SER A 447 32.12 16.95 4.58
CA SER A 447 31.42 18.03 3.87
C SER A 447 30.73 17.53 2.59
N LYS A 448 30.91 16.25 2.24
CA LYS A 448 30.28 15.59 1.08
C LYS A 448 29.29 14.52 1.55
N LYS A 449 28.36 14.18 0.65
CA LYS A 449 27.54 12.98 0.79
C LYS A 449 28.42 11.74 0.59
N LEU A 450 28.24 10.74 1.44
CA LEU A 450 28.88 9.44 1.33
C LEU A 450 27.90 8.45 0.68
N ASN A 451 28.21 7.99 -0.53
CA ASN A 451 27.41 7.01 -1.25
C ASN A 451 27.48 5.64 -0.55
N ALA A 452 26.34 4.96 -0.46
CA ALA A 452 26.23 3.60 0.07
C ALA A 452 25.17 2.78 -0.68
N LYS A 453 25.31 1.45 -0.61
CA LYS A 453 24.40 0.44 -1.15
C LYS A 453 23.94 -0.45 -0.01
N VAL A 454 22.63 -0.62 0.14
CA VAL A 454 22.05 -1.49 1.15
C VAL A 454 21.25 -2.61 0.48
N LYS A 455 21.49 -3.86 0.89
CA LYS A 455 20.58 -4.97 0.56
C LYS A 455 19.65 -5.21 1.73
N VAL A 456 18.36 -5.27 1.43
CA VAL A 456 17.31 -5.64 2.38
C VAL A 456 16.68 -6.95 1.92
N ASP A 457 16.82 -7.99 2.74
CA ASP A 457 16.17 -9.29 2.58
C ASP A 457 15.18 -9.49 3.72
N ILE A 458 13.92 -9.79 3.40
CA ILE A 458 12.88 -10.14 4.37
C ILE A 458 12.16 -11.39 3.85
N ASP A 459 12.71 -12.56 4.18
CA ASP A 459 12.24 -13.88 3.71
C ASP A 459 10.75 -14.10 3.98
N SER A 460 10.24 -13.62 5.13
CA SER A 460 8.83 -13.73 5.51
C SER A 460 7.87 -12.93 4.61
N MET A 461 8.40 -12.05 3.76
CA MET A 461 7.67 -11.26 2.77
C MET A 461 8.18 -11.48 1.33
N ASN A 462 9.16 -12.37 1.11
CA ASN A 462 9.87 -12.56 -0.17
C ASN A 462 10.38 -11.23 -0.77
N TYR A 463 10.92 -10.36 0.09
CA TYR A 463 11.34 -9.01 -0.26
C TYR A 463 12.86 -8.96 -0.33
N HIS A 464 13.44 -8.90 -1.53
CA HIS A 464 14.87 -9.07 -1.77
C HIS A 464 15.41 -7.96 -2.68
N HIS A 465 15.72 -6.80 -2.11
CA HIS A 465 15.98 -5.58 -2.86
C HIS A 465 17.29 -4.91 -2.47
N PHE A 466 17.95 -4.30 -3.47
CA PHE A 466 19.08 -3.40 -3.28
C PHE A 466 18.62 -1.95 -3.42
N TYR A 467 19.20 -1.06 -2.62
CA TYR A 467 18.95 0.38 -2.68
C TYR A 467 20.26 1.15 -2.64
N ASP A 468 20.38 2.12 -3.55
CA ASP A 468 21.42 3.13 -3.53
C ASP A 468 20.93 4.30 -2.65
N ILE A 469 21.79 4.78 -1.77
CA ILE A 469 21.51 5.79 -0.74
C ILE A 469 22.73 6.68 -0.50
N GLN A 470 22.52 7.80 0.18
CA GLN A 470 23.60 8.73 0.55
C GLN A 470 23.51 9.13 2.02
N PHE A 471 24.65 9.24 2.71
CA PHE A 471 24.72 9.82 4.05
C PHE A 471 25.24 11.26 3.99
N ALA A 472 24.47 12.21 4.50
CA ALA A 472 24.89 13.60 4.68
C ALA A 472 25.14 13.87 6.17
N PHE A 473 26.31 14.43 6.50
CA PHE A 473 26.74 14.70 7.87
C PHE A 473 26.58 16.17 8.23
N ASP A 474 26.11 16.44 9.46
CA ASP A 474 26.03 17.79 10.00
C ASP A 474 27.32 18.13 10.76
N LYS A 475 28.23 18.86 10.11
CA LYS A 475 29.49 19.32 10.72
C LYS A 475 29.28 20.24 11.93
N GLY A 476 28.15 20.95 12.01
CA GLY A 476 27.80 21.82 13.14
C GLY A 476 27.37 21.06 14.40
N SER A 477 26.98 19.78 14.25
CA SER A 477 26.57 18.93 15.37
C SER A 477 27.71 18.33 16.19
N ILE A 478 28.96 18.42 15.70
CA ILE A 478 30.10 17.65 16.21
C ILE A 478 30.43 18.06 17.66
N LYS A 479 30.31 17.11 18.59
CA LYS A 479 30.55 17.31 20.03
C LYS A 479 31.44 16.17 20.57
N PRO A 480 32.45 16.45 21.42
CA PRO A 480 33.27 15.39 22.03
C PRO A 480 32.44 14.32 22.76
N LEU A 481 32.96 13.11 22.79
CA LEU A 481 32.52 12.05 23.70
C LEU A 481 33.52 11.95 24.86
N ASP A 482 33.03 12.17 26.08
CA ASP A 482 33.88 12.23 27.27
C ASP A 482 34.47 10.86 27.60
N SER A 483 35.81 10.76 27.56
CA SER A 483 36.55 9.52 27.81
C SER A 483 36.63 9.15 29.30
N GLN A 484 35.49 8.81 29.89
CA GLN A 484 35.35 8.14 31.18
C GLN A 484 34.78 6.74 30.93
N GLY A 485 35.65 5.73 30.97
CA GLY A 485 35.31 4.36 30.55
C GLY A 485 34.46 3.59 31.57
N GLY A 486 33.52 2.77 31.06
CA GLY A 486 32.72 1.85 31.86
C GLY A 486 31.74 1.07 31.00
N ASN A 487 31.98 -0.22 30.80
CA ASN A 487 31.09 -1.12 30.07
C ASN A 487 29.75 -1.26 30.82
N ASN A 488 28.61 -1.12 30.14
CA ASN A 488 27.31 -1.35 30.77
C ASN A 488 26.24 -1.88 29.80
N ASN A 489 26.37 -3.17 29.46
CA ASN A 489 25.26 -3.97 28.96
C ASN A 489 24.33 -4.32 30.15
N GLN A 490 23.26 -3.55 30.36
CA GLN A 490 22.19 -3.90 31.29
C GLN A 490 20.80 -3.58 30.71
N GLY A 491 20.02 -4.63 30.51
CA GLY A 491 18.56 -4.56 30.66
C GLY A 491 18.16 -5.26 31.97
N GLY A 492 16.99 -4.92 32.52
CA GLY A 492 16.37 -5.71 33.58
C GLY A 492 16.49 -5.17 35.02
N ASN A 493 15.66 -4.16 35.31
CA ASN A 493 14.77 -4.10 36.48
C ASN A 493 15.36 -4.19 37.92
N ASN A 494 15.26 -3.10 38.68
CA ASN A 494 14.47 -3.01 39.94
C ASN A 494 14.86 -1.79 40.78
N ASN A 495 13.88 -1.03 41.28
CA ASN A 495 13.74 -0.86 42.74
C ASN A 495 12.32 -0.45 43.16
N GLN A 496 11.94 -0.78 44.40
CA GLN A 496 10.77 -0.25 45.08
C GLN A 496 11.17 0.87 46.06
N GLY A 497 10.18 1.67 46.49
CA GLY A 497 10.11 2.24 47.84
C GLY A 497 11.21 3.22 48.30
N GLY A 498 10.84 4.49 48.51
CA GLY A 498 11.72 5.49 49.11
C GLY A 498 11.00 6.80 49.39
N ASN A 499 10.12 6.81 50.40
CA ASN A 499 9.37 7.99 50.81
C ASN A 499 9.87 8.50 52.17
N ASP A 500 10.69 9.54 52.15
CA ASP A 500 11.17 10.25 53.33
C ASP A 500 10.94 11.76 53.20
N ASN A 501 10.59 12.42 54.31
CA ASN A 501 10.11 13.80 54.32
C ASN A 501 10.67 14.59 55.51
N GLN A 502 11.68 15.42 55.25
CA GLN A 502 12.23 16.44 56.15
C GLN A 502 12.73 17.66 55.32
N GLY A 503 12.69 18.91 55.79
CA GLY A 503 12.12 19.40 57.05
C GLY A 503 12.77 20.70 57.60
N GLY A 504 12.51 21.85 57.00
CA GLY A 504 12.89 23.20 57.50
C GLY A 504 12.89 24.26 56.38
N ASN A 505 12.23 25.43 56.49
CA ASN A 505 12.39 26.58 57.41
C ASN A 505 13.76 27.30 57.28
N ASN A 506 13.89 28.64 57.26
CA ASN A 506 12.92 29.76 57.22
C ASN A 506 13.70 31.06 56.83
N ASN A 507 13.26 31.92 55.89
CA ASN A 507 12.31 33.06 56.03
C ASN A 507 13.00 34.45 56.10
N GLN A 508 12.22 35.53 55.96
CA GLN A 508 12.54 36.97 55.88
C GLN A 508 13.13 37.45 54.53
N GLY A 509 12.66 38.56 53.92
CA GLY A 509 11.53 39.46 54.22
C GLY A 509 11.57 40.70 53.29
N GLY A 510 10.55 41.56 53.15
CA GLY A 510 9.16 41.50 53.64
C GLY A 510 8.48 42.90 53.62
N ASN A 511 7.16 42.94 53.41
CA ASN A 511 6.26 44.11 53.62
C ASN A 511 6.47 45.36 52.68
N ASN A 512 5.49 46.27 52.49
CA ASN A 512 4.19 46.48 53.17
C ASN A 512 3.16 47.22 52.29
N ASN A 513 1.87 46.86 52.38
CA ASN A 513 0.66 47.73 52.35
C ASN A 513 0.38 48.68 51.13
N GLN A 514 -0.85 49.17 50.86
CA GLN A 514 -2.14 49.11 51.58
C GLN A 514 -3.35 49.34 50.65
N GLY A 515 -4.50 48.71 50.97
CA GLY A 515 -5.87 49.25 50.77
C GLY A 515 -6.46 49.35 49.34
N GLU A 516 -7.78 49.31 49.13
CA GLU A 516 -8.92 48.95 50.00
C GLU A 516 -10.01 48.26 49.16
N ASN A 517 -10.97 47.59 49.83
CA ASN A 517 -12.16 47.04 49.18
C ASN A 517 -13.15 48.14 48.78
N ASN A 518 -13.87 47.95 47.66
CA ASN A 518 -15.30 48.24 47.63
C ASN A 518 -16.04 47.35 46.63
N ASN A 519 -17.21 46.87 47.02
CA ASN A 519 -18.03 45.95 46.23
C ASN A 519 -19.40 46.60 45.95
N GLN A 520 -19.64 47.00 44.71
CA GLN A 520 -20.96 47.34 44.19
C GLN A 520 -21.07 46.85 42.74
N GLY A 521 -22.12 46.09 42.45
CA GLY A 521 -22.38 45.57 41.11
C GLY A 521 -23.13 46.57 40.24
N GLY A 522 -22.60 46.86 39.05
CA GLY A 522 -23.36 47.37 37.92
C GLY A 522 -23.54 46.25 36.90
N ASN A 523 -24.78 45.83 36.66
CA ASN A 523 -25.10 44.72 35.75
C ASN A 523 -25.43 45.23 34.34
N ASP A 524 -24.43 45.81 33.67
CA ASP A 524 -24.55 46.26 32.28
C ASP A 524 -23.98 45.20 31.33
N ASN A 525 -24.87 44.38 30.76
CA ASN A 525 -24.52 43.30 29.85
C ASN A 525 -24.20 43.85 28.44
N GLN A 526 -23.04 44.47 28.26
CA GLN A 526 -22.61 45.03 26.98
C GLN A 526 -22.09 43.97 26.00
N ASP A 527 -22.68 43.95 24.80
CA ASP A 527 -22.16 43.26 23.61
C ASP A 527 -20.65 43.48 23.45
N ASN A 528 -19.89 42.39 23.48
CA ASN A 528 -18.43 42.45 23.43
C ASN A 528 -17.83 41.41 22.48
N ASN A 529 -17.92 41.72 21.18
CA ASN A 529 -16.91 41.30 20.21
C ASN A 529 -15.63 42.13 20.43
N THR A 530 -15.03 42.04 21.62
CA THR A 530 -13.78 42.72 21.94
C THR A 530 -12.63 41.95 21.29
N THR A 531 -11.78 42.63 20.52
CA THR A 531 -10.51 42.07 20.09
C THR A 531 -9.66 41.78 21.33
N ILE A 532 -9.50 40.50 21.66
CA ILE A 532 -8.64 40.06 22.78
C ILE A 532 -7.19 40.31 22.37
N ASP A 533 -6.47 41.18 23.07
CA ASP A 533 -5.03 41.35 22.88
C ASP A 533 -4.29 40.09 23.38
N PRO A 534 -3.62 39.31 22.51
CA PRO A 534 -2.93 38.09 22.92
C PRO A 534 -1.75 38.32 23.87
N LYS A 535 -1.32 39.58 24.04
CA LYS A 535 -0.23 40.00 24.95
C LYS A 535 -0.73 40.42 26.32
N ALA A 536 -2.04 40.68 26.48
CA ALA A 536 -2.65 41.25 27.68
C ALA A 536 -3.89 40.45 28.15
N LEU A 537 -3.79 39.12 28.11
CA LEU A 537 -4.85 38.21 28.56
C LEU A 537 -5.13 38.38 30.07
N LYS A 538 -6.41 38.50 30.42
CA LYS A 538 -6.89 38.44 31.82
C LYS A 538 -7.02 37.00 32.29
N ASP A 539 -7.06 36.79 33.61
CA ASP A 539 -7.40 35.50 34.20
C ASP A 539 -8.77 34.99 33.69
N GLY A 540 -8.83 33.71 33.33
CA GLY A 540 -9.97 33.09 32.65
C GLY A 540 -9.57 31.90 31.78
N GLU A 541 -10.53 31.30 31.08
CA GLU A 541 -10.30 30.21 30.13
C GLU A 541 -10.60 30.63 28.69
N TYR A 542 -9.78 30.14 27.77
CA TYR A 542 -9.76 30.53 26.36
C TYR A 542 -9.49 29.29 25.49
N ARG A 543 -9.99 29.29 24.25
CA ARG A 543 -9.69 28.31 23.20
C ARG A 543 -8.47 28.84 22.44
N ILE A 544 -7.45 28.01 22.23
CA ILE A 544 -6.24 28.38 21.47
C ILE A 544 -5.87 27.31 20.45
N GLY A 545 -5.72 27.72 19.20
CA GLY A 545 -5.16 26.91 18.12
C GLY A 545 -3.67 26.66 18.34
N PHE A 546 -3.21 25.49 17.93
CA PHE A 546 -1.80 25.17 17.88
C PHE A 546 -1.47 24.20 16.74
N LYS A 547 -0.19 24.12 16.40
CA LYS A 547 0.40 23.13 15.49
C LYS A 547 1.62 22.50 16.17
N VAL A 548 1.94 21.26 15.81
CA VAL A 548 3.15 20.56 16.28
C VAL A 548 4.12 20.37 15.11
N LEU A 549 5.34 20.84 15.28
CA LEU A 549 6.41 20.85 14.28
C LEU A 549 7.50 19.82 14.62
N LYS A 550 8.27 19.40 13.61
CA LYS A 550 9.49 18.59 13.83
C LYS A 550 10.57 19.48 14.45
N ASP A 551 11.40 18.93 15.34
CA ASP A 551 12.42 19.72 16.04
C ASP A 551 13.29 20.56 15.10
N GLN A 552 13.53 21.81 15.49
CA GLN A 552 14.33 22.81 14.79
C GLN A 552 13.91 23.10 13.34
N THR A 553 12.64 22.82 12.96
CA THR A 553 12.08 23.13 11.63
C THR A 553 10.74 23.88 11.69
N ASP A 554 10.24 24.27 10.52
CA ASP A 554 8.86 24.73 10.31
C ASP A 554 7.96 23.66 9.65
N GLU A 555 8.43 22.42 9.52
CA GLU A 555 7.64 21.30 9.01
C GLU A 555 6.72 20.71 10.08
N ILE A 556 5.49 20.36 9.70
CA ILE A 556 4.53 19.68 10.60
C ILE A 556 5.08 18.30 11.00
N SER A 557 5.09 18.02 12.31
CA SER A 557 5.43 16.72 12.85
C SER A 557 4.26 15.75 12.73
N MET A 558 4.55 14.44 12.59
CA MET A 558 3.53 13.40 12.69
C MET A 558 2.78 13.46 14.04
N MET A 559 3.40 13.99 15.10
CA MET A 559 2.77 14.26 16.40
C MET A 559 1.56 15.20 16.30
N ASN A 560 1.45 16.02 15.25
CA ASN A 560 0.27 16.85 14.97
C ASN A 560 -0.98 16.01 14.64
N THR A 561 -0.84 14.75 14.21
CA THR A 561 -1.98 13.84 14.02
C THR A 561 -2.44 13.19 15.32
N TYR A 562 -1.56 13.17 16.33
CA TYR A 562 -1.81 12.59 17.66
C TYR A 562 -2.23 13.64 18.71
N THR A 563 -2.52 14.87 18.29
CA THR A 563 -2.91 16.00 19.15
C THR A 563 -4.17 16.68 18.62
N LYS A 564 -5.23 16.78 19.43
CA LYS A 564 -6.45 17.52 19.05
C LYS A 564 -6.25 19.01 19.31
N SER A 565 -6.21 19.78 18.22
CA SER A 565 -6.18 21.24 18.19
C SER A 565 -7.56 21.77 17.76
N PRO A 566 -8.05 22.92 18.30
CA PRO A 566 -7.44 23.75 19.34
C PRO A 566 -7.59 23.18 20.75
N GLY A 567 -6.69 23.59 21.64
CA GLY A 567 -6.72 23.30 23.07
C GLY A 567 -7.43 24.37 23.90
N VAL A 568 -7.42 24.20 25.22
CA VAL A 568 -7.89 25.19 26.21
C VAL A 568 -6.70 25.81 26.92
N LEU A 569 -6.53 27.12 26.73
CA LEU A 569 -5.64 28.01 27.46
C LEU A 569 -6.33 28.53 28.72
N LYS A 570 -5.85 28.13 29.89
CA LYS A 570 -6.22 28.69 31.19
C LYS A 570 -5.18 29.74 31.59
N VAL A 571 -5.62 30.99 31.80
CA VAL A 571 -4.80 32.05 32.38
C VAL A 571 -5.21 32.18 33.84
N LYS A 572 -4.24 32.12 34.76
CA LYS A 572 -4.48 32.32 36.19
C LYS A 572 -3.24 32.88 36.89
N ASP A 573 -3.42 33.91 37.72
CA ASP A 573 -2.33 34.59 38.45
C ASP A 573 -1.20 35.04 37.48
N GLY A 574 -1.58 35.44 36.26
CA GLY A 574 -0.66 35.77 35.16
C GLY A 574 0.07 34.58 34.49
N LYS A 575 -0.02 33.37 35.06
CA LYS A 575 0.50 32.14 34.46
C LYS A 575 -0.44 31.61 33.38
N LYS A 576 0.11 30.89 32.40
CA LYS A 576 -0.63 30.34 31.27
C LYS A 576 -0.44 28.83 31.22
N TYR A 577 -1.53 28.10 31.18
CA TYR A 577 -1.57 26.65 31.06
C TYR A 577 -2.33 26.29 29.79
N VAL A 578 -1.75 25.50 28.90
CA VAL A 578 -2.47 25.01 27.72
C VAL A 578 -2.73 23.52 27.90
N SER A 579 -3.99 23.13 27.72
CA SER A 579 -4.42 21.74 27.78
C SER A 579 -5.00 21.27 26.46
N PHE A 580 -4.71 20.03 26.08
CA PHE A 580 -5.10 19.45 24.79
C PHE A 580 -5.20 17.92 24.89
N THR A 581 -5.96 17.30 23.99
CA THR A 581 -6.12 15.85 23.95
C THR A 581 -5.01 15.19 23.13
N LEU A 582 -4.31 14.23 23.73
CA LEU A 582 -3.51 13.23 23.03
C LEU A 582 -4.41 12.08 22.57
N THR A 583 -4.26 11.64 21.32
CA THR A 583 -4.88 10.40 20.79
C THR A 583 -3.85 9.28 20.72
N ASN A 584 -4.33 8.04 20.73
CA ASN A 584 -3.52 6.83 20.94
C ASN A 584 -2.68 6.93 22.24
N SER A 585 -3.37 7.27 23.34
CA SER A 585 -2.80 7.46 24.69
C SER A 585 -1.87 6.31 25.10
N THR A 586 -2.25 5.06 24.84
CA THR A 586 -1.46 3.86 25.17
C THR A 586 -0.13 3.79 24.42
N TRP A 587 -0.02 4.36 23.22
CA TRP A 587 1.24 4.43 22.49
C TRP A 587 2.15 5.53 23.03
N ILE A 588 1.58 6.68 23.41
CA ILE A 588 2.35 7.81 23.94
C ILE A 588 2.59 7.61 25.44
N THR A 589 3.59 6.80 25.81
CA THR A 589 3.87 6.44 27.21
C THR A 589 4.52 7.55 28.02
N LYS A 590 5.19 8.51 27.37
CA LYS A 590 5.78 9.70 28.02
C LYS A 590 5.56 10.95 27.17
N PHE A 591 5.23 12.07 27.80
CA PHE A 591 5.10 13.36 27.12
C PHE A 591 5.64 14.45 28.05
N GLU A 592 6.83 14.95 27.77
CA GLU A 592 7.52 15.97 28.55
C GLU A 592 7.60 17.28 27.78
N PHE A 593 7.53 18.41 28.47
CA PHE A 593 7.67 19.74 27.87
C PHE A 593 8.79 20.52 28.57
N GLU A 594 9.43 21.44 27.85
CA GLU A 594 10.44 22.29 28.44
C GLU A 594 9.80 23.34 29.37
N LYS A 595 10.23 23.32 30.63
CA LYS A 595 9.86 24.29 31.65
C LYS A 595 11.14 24.80 32.31
N ASN A 596 11.40 26.10 32.17
CA ASN A 596 12.54 26.79 32.78
C ASN A 596 13.91 26.12 32.49
N GLY A 597 14.11 25.67 31.24
CA GLY A 597 15.35 25.02 30.79
C GLY A 597 15.49 23.53 31.14
N SER A 598 14.47 22.89 31.70
CA SER A 598 14.43 21.45 32.00
C SER A 598 13.17 20.80 31.44
N PHE A 599 13.24 19.54 31.02
CA PHE A 599 12.06 18.78 30.59
C PHE A 599 11.31 18.23 31.80
N VAL A 600 9.98 18.41 31.83
CA VAL A 600 9.09 17.89 32.88
C VAL A 600 7.88 17.21 32.25
N ASN A 601 7.43 16.10 32.83
CA ASN A 601 6.28 15.34 32.32
C ASN A 601 4.98 16.18 32.44
N ALA A 602 4.15 16.16 31.40
CA ALA A 602 2.90 16.91 31.39
C ALA A 602 1.88 16.32 32.36
N LYS A 603 1.07 17.19 32.97
CA LYS A 603 0.05 16.80 33.94
C LYS A 603 -1.16 16.25 33.20
N VAL A 604 -1.53 15.00 33.45
CA VAL A 604 -2.78 14.43 32.92
C VAL A 604 -3.96 15.02 33.69
N LEU A 605 -4.94 15.57 32.97
CA LEU A 605 -6.19 16.10 33.55
C LEU A 605 -7.33 15.07 33.53
N SER A 606 -7.39 14.25 32.47
CA SER A 606 -8.36 13.17 32.33
C SER A 606 -7.87 12.13 31.33
N GLU A 607 -8.38 10.90 31.43
CA GLU A 607 -8.11 9.80 30.49
C GLU A 607 -9.43 9.12 30.10
N ASN A 608 -9.58 8.80 28.81
CA ASN A 608 -10.63 7.97 28.27
C ASN A 608 -9.99 6.74 27.60
N LYS A 609 -10.07 5.60 28.28
CA LYS A 609 -9.46 4.33 27.85
C LYS A 609 -10.18 3.71 26.66
N GLU A 610 -11.50 3.88 26.56
CA GLU A 610 -12.32 3.34 25.46
C GLU A 610 -11.99 4.01 24.13
N GLN A 611 -11.82 5.34 24.13
CA GLN A 611 -11.40 6.11 22.95
C GLN A 611 -9.87 6.15 22.77
N ASN A 612 -9.10 5.51 23.66
CA ASN A 612 -7.64 5.59 23.73
C ASN A 612 -7.10 7.05 23.66
N THR A 613 -7.65 7.94 24.49
CA THR A 613 -7.23 9.36 24.55
C THR A 613 -6.98 9.83 25.98
N ARG A 614 -6.20 10.90 26.14
CA ARG A 614 -6.06 11.61 27.42
C ARG A 614 -5.88 13.11 27.23
N VAL A 615 -6.36 13.92 28.16
CA VAL A 615 -6.08 15.37 28.18
C VAL A 615 -4.84 15.62 29.02
N VAL A 616 -3.85 16.30 28.45
CA VAL A 616 -2.64 16.75 29.14
C VAL A 616 -2.62 18.27 29.27
N GLU A 617 -1.94 18.78 30.29
CA GLU A 617 -1.74 20.21 30.59
C GLU A 617 -0.24 20.53 30.69
N VAL A 618 0.18 21.59 30.00
CA VAL A 618 1.53 22.14 30.00
C VAL A 618 1.53 23.61 30.45
N GLU A 619 2.56 24.04 31.18
CA GLU A 619 2.73 25.44 31.60
C GLU A 619 3.57 26.18 30.55
N VAL A 620 3.03 27.27 29.98
CA VAL A 620 3.63 27.97 28.84
C VAL A 620 4.00 29.40 29.23
N ASN A 621 5.29 29.66 29.44
CA ASN A 621 5.76 30.99 29.85
C ASN A 621 5.38 32.08 28.81
N ASP A 622 5.60 31.79 27.53
CA ASP A 622 5.43 32.72 26.41
C ASP A 622 4.77 32.01 25.20
N LEU A 623 3.56 32.45 24.82
CA LEU A 623 2.80 31.88 23.70
C LEU A 623 3.34 32.29 22.32
N SER A 624 4.22 33.29 22.25
CA SER A 624 4.85 33.74 20.99
C SER A 624 6.09 32.91 20.61
N LYS A 625 6.56 32.03 21.51
CA LYS A 625 7.72 31.18 21.29
C LYS A 625 7.30 29.74 21.01
N LYS A 626 8.15 29.00 20.28
CA LYS A 626 8.03 27.54 20.14
C LYS A 626 8.23 26.89 21.51
N LEU A 627 7.34 26.00 21.92
CA LEU A 627 7.49 25.19 23.12
C LEU A 627 8.09 23.83 22.75
N ASN A 628 9.31 23.55 23.21
CA ASN A 628 9.99 22.28 23.01
C ASN A 628 9.34 21.17 23.85
N ALA A 629 9.17 19.99 23.29
CA ALA A 629 8.62 18.81 23.96
C ALA A 629 9.32 17.52 23.52
N LYS A 630 9.39 16.54 24.42
CA LYS A 630 9.91 15.19 24.19
C LYS A 630 8.79 14.17 24.35
N VAL A 631 8.57 13.36 23.33
CA VAL A 631 7.50 12.36 23.29
C VAL A 631 8.13 10.98 23.22
N LYS A 632 7.79 10.08 24.15
CA LYS A 632 8.08 8.65 24.00
C LYS A 632 6.88 7.96 23.37
N VAL A 633 7.14 7.18 22.32
CA VAL A 633 6.16 6.31 21.67
C VAL A 633 6.62 4.87 21.82
N ASP A 634 5.82 4.05 22.50
CA ASP A 634 5.99 2.61 22.63
C ASP A 634 4.83 1.89 21.95
N ILE A 635 5.11 0.94 21.06
CA ILE A 635 4.10 0.06 20.45
C ILE A 635 4.64 -1.37 20.53
N ASP A 636 4.39 -2.02 21.67
CA ASP A 636 4.92 -3.34 22.04
C ASP A 636 4.65 -4.41 20.95
N SER A 637 3.47 -4.38 20.33
CA SER A 637 3.07 -5.30 19.24
C SER A 637 3.88 -5.14 17.95
N MET A 638 4.77 -4.15 17.88
CA MET A 638 5.70 -3.90 16.78
C MET A 638 7.15 -3.69 17.28
N ASN A 639 7.43 -3.91 18.58
CA ASN A 639 8.72 -3.63 19.23
C ASN A 639 9.26 -2.20 18.98
N TYR A 640 8.34 -1.24 18.81
CA TYR A 640 8.66 0.13 18.40
C TYR A 640 8.79 1.03 19.63
N HIS A 641 10.01 1.41 20.00
CA HIS A 641 10.32 2.09 21.27
C HIS A 641 11.20 3.32 21.03
N HIS A 642 10.59 4.47 20.73
CA HIS A 642 11.30 5.65 20.24
C HIS A 642 10.97 6.93 21.03
N PHE A 643 11.94 7.85 21.06
CA PHE A 643 11.77 9.21 21.57
C PHE A 643 11.83 10.21 20.41
N TYR A 644 10.98 11.23 20.47
CA TYR A 644 10.89 12.30 19.47
C TYR A 644 10.92 13.67 20.13
N ASP A 645 11.81 14.53 19.64
CA ASP A 645 11.81 15.95 19.95
C ASP A 645 10.87 16.66 18.97
N VAL A 646 9.96 17.49 19.49
CA VAL A 646 8.93 18.21 18.73
C VAL A 646 8.72 19.61 19.29
N GLN A 647 8.17 20.52 18.47
CA GLN A 647 7.99 21.92 18.85
C GLN A 647 6.55 22.38 18.64
N PHE A 648 5.87 22.82 19.70
CA PHE A 648 4.52 23.35 19.63
C PHE A 648 4.54 24.84 19.28
N VAL A 649 3.69 25.26 18.35
CA VAL A 649 3.47 26.66 17.97
C VAL A 649 2.02 27.01 18.25
N PHE A 650 1.79 28.03 19.07
CA PHE A 650 0.46 28.51 19.44
C PHE A 650 0.03 29.66 18.53
N ASP A 651 -1.21 29.57 18.03
CA ASP A 651 -1.84 30.59 17.20
C ASP A 651 -2.46 31.65 18.11
N GLN A 652 -1.75 32.76 18.30
CA GLN A 652 -2.17 33.85 19.18
C GLN A 652 -3.43 34.59 18.68
N ASP A 653 -3.67 34.64 17.38
CA ASP A 653 -4.83 35.32 16.78
C ASP A 653 -6.11 34.46 16.87
N SER A 654 -5.96 33.15 17.07
CA SER A 654 -7.07 32.22 17.29
C SER A 654 -7.72 32.29 18.68
N ILE A 655 -7.15 33.07 19.62
CA ILE A 655 -7.57 33.09 21.04
C ILE A 655 -8.98 33.64 21.20
N LYS A 656 -9.87 32.85 21.83
CA LYS A 656 -11.28 33.21 22.10
C LYS A 656 -11.70 32.72 23.47
N ALA A 657 -12.34 33.54 24.30
CA ALA A 657 -12.77 33.14 25.64
C ALA A 657 -13.75 31.95 25.61
N LEU A 658 -13.62 31.02 26.56
CA LEU A 658 -14.70 30.12 26.96
C LEU A 658 -15.57 30.85 28.00
N GLY A 659 -16.88 30.75 27.87
CA GLY A 659 -17.80 31.31 28.85
C GLY A 659 -17.74 30.55 30.18
N ASN A 660 -17.47 31.24 31.27
CA ASN A 660 -17.46 30.66 32.62
C ASN A 660 -18.87 30.22 33.04
N GLN A 661 -19.21 28.94 32.86
CA GLN A 661 -20.33 28.33 33.60
C GLN A 661 -19.84 27.94 35.00
N GLY A 662 -20.08 28.82 35.97
CA GLY A 662 -20.07 28.42 37.38
C GLY A 662 -21.24 27.47 37.65
N GLY A 663 -20.96 26.28 38.16
CA GLY A 663 -22.00 25.33 38.56
C GLY A 663 -22.70 25.75 39.85
N ASN A 664 -23.93 25.28 40.06
CA ASN A 664 -24.57 25.26 41.36
C ASN A 664 -25.64 24.15 41.43
N ASP A 665 -26.00 23.76 42.65
CA ASP A 665 -26.71 22.49 42.89
C ASP A 665 -28.24 22.56 42.85
N ASN A 666 -28.85 21.39 42.63
CA ASN A 666 -30.13 20.91 43.17
C ASN A 666 -31.23 21.95 43.53
N GLN A 667 -32.31 21.99 42.73
CA GLN A 667 -33.62 21.44 43.13
C GLN A 667 -34.61 21.42 41.95
N GLY A 668 -35.60 20.54 42.00
CA GLY A 668 -36.60 20.35 40.94
C GLY A 668 -37.97 20.95 41.27
N GLY A 669 -38.84 20.98 40.26
CA GLY A 669 -40.24 21.39 40.43
C GLY A 669 -40.94 21.65 39.10
N ASN A 670 -41.84 20.76 38.69
CA ASN A 670 -42.78 21.04 37.59
C ASN A 670 -43.66 22.23 37.96
N ASN A 671 -43.95 23.08 36.98
CA ASN A 671 -45.35 23.43 36.71
C ASN A 671 -45.55 23.87 35.25
N ASN A 672 -46.66 23.42 34.67
CA ASN A 672 -47.02 23.63 33.28
C ASN A 672 -48.29 24.48 33.21
N GLN A 673 -48.22 25.65 32.56
CA GLN A 673 -49.41 26.40 32.12
C GLN A 673 -49.16 26.97 30.72
N GLY A 674 -49.89 26.44 29.73
CA GLY A 674 -49.94 27.01 28.39
C GLY A 674 -50.92 28.19 28.31
N GLY A 675 -50.63 29.13 27.40
CA GLY A 675 -51.50 30.26 27.09
C GLY A 675 -51.39 30.62 25.61
N ASN A 676 -52.46 30.38 24.85
CA ASN A 676 -52.52 30.77 23.44
C ASN A 676 -52.52 32.29 23.28
N ASN A 677 -51.90 32.78 22.20
CA ASN A 677 -52.64 33.58 21.22
C ASN A 677 -51.90 33.65 19.88
N ASN A 678 -52.69 33.76 18.81
CA ASN A 678 -52.21 33.79 17.42
C ASN A 678 -52.82 35.00 16.72
N GLN A 679 -51.99 35.92 16.22
CA GLN A 679 -52.39 36.97 15.29
C GLN A 679 -51.29 37.18 14.23
N GLY A 680 -51.67 37.05 12.96
CA GLY A 680 -50.81 37.43 11.84
C GLY A 680 -50.99 38.90 11.46
N GLY A 681 -49.89 39.61 11.24
CA GLY A 681 -49.86 40.97 10.72
C GLY A 681 -48.66 41.14 9.81
N ASN A 682 -48.89 41.30 8.51
CA ASN A 682 -47.82 41.33 7.51
C ASN A 682 -47.39 42.78 7.23
N ASN A 683 -46.11 43.10 7.40
CA ASN A 683 -45.51 44.34 6.93
C ASN A 683 -43.99 44.15 6.76
N ASN A 684 -43.42 44.74 5.72
CA ASN A 684 -42.06 44.44 5.27
C ASN A 684 -41.23 45.72 5.08
N GLN A 685 -40.35 46.02 6.04
CA GLN A 685 -39.21 46.94 5.89
C GLN A 685 -38.07 46.47 6.81
N GLY A 686 -36.83 46.51 6.30
CA GLY A 686 -35.72 45.77 6.89
C GLY A 686 -34.90 46.51 7.94
N GLY A 687 -34.34 45.76 8.89
CA GLY A 687 -33.34 46.23 9.85
C GLY A 687 -33.04 45.20 10.94
N ASN A 688 -31.74 44.96 11.17
CA ASN A 688 -31.12 44.28 12.33
C ASN A 688 -31.43 42.80 12.65
N ASN A 689 -30.33 42.08 12.88
CA ASN A 689 -30.05 41.18 14.00
C ASN A 689 -31.17 40.25 14.48
N ASN A 690 -31.21 39.04 13.93
CA ASN A 690 -31.82 37.91 14.63
C ASN A 690 -30.80 37.34 15.65
N PRO A 691 -31.12 37.25 16.96
CA PRO A 691 -30.20 36.66 17.94
C PRO A 691 -29.88 35.20 17.60
N LYS A 692 -28.63 34.76 17.80
CA LYS A 692 -28.30 33.33 17.69
C LYS A 692 -28.96 32.59 18.86
N VAL A 693 -30.10 31.96 18.60
CA VAL A 693 -30.82 31.14 19.58
C VAL A 693 -29.88 30.05 20.08
N ILE A 694 -29.52 30.09 21.36
CA ILE A 694 -28.78 29.04 22.03
C ILE A 694 -29.78 27.94 22.37
N VAL A 695 -29.90 26.97 21.48
CA VAL A 695 -30.75 25.79 21.66
C VAL A 695 -30.04 24.83 22.63
N ASP A 696 -30.65 24.51 23.78
CA ASP A 696 -30.13 23.48 24.68
C ASP A 696 -30.34 22.09 24.04
N PRO A 697 -29.28 21.34 23.69
CA PRO A 697 -29.40 20.07 23.00
C PRO A 697 -29.97 18.94 23.88
N LYS A 698 -30.03 19.15 25.21
CA LYS A 698 -30.64 18.22 26.18
C LYS A 698 -32.11 18.54 26.42
N ASN A 699 -32.48 19.82 26.39
CA ASN A 699 -33.82 20.32 26.70
C ASN A 699 -34.49 20.96 25.47
N LEU A 700 -34.49 20.22 24.35
CA LEU A 700 -35.18 20.64 23.13
C LEU A 700 -36.70 20.72 23.35
N VAL A 701 -37.29 21.88 23.06
CA VAL A 701 -38.75 22.03 22.98
C VAL A 701 -39.27 21.60 21.60
N ASP A 702 -40.55 21.27 21.52
CA ASP A 702 -41.24 20.95 20.26
C ASP A 702 -41.04 22.07 19.21
N GLY A 703 -40.58 21.69 18.01
CA GLY A 703 -40.13 22.65 17.00
C GLY A 703 -39.37 22.01 15.83
N GLN A 704 -38.81 22.86 14.97
CA GLN A 704 -37.93 22.44 13.86
C GLN A 704 -36.59 23.19 13.93
N TYR A 705 -35.51 22.44 13.76
CA TYR A 705 -34.14 22.86 13.96
C TYR A 705 -33.26 22.39 12.79
N ASP A 706 -32.16 23.09 12.56
CA ASP A 706 -31.03 22.54 11.80
C ASP A 706 -30.15 21.73 12.76
N ILE A 707 -29.63 20.59 12.31
CA ILE A 707 -28.58 19.85 13.01
C ILE A 707 -27.51 19.39 12.03
N THR A 708 -26.23 19.66 12.34
CA THR A 708 -25.12 19.11 11.55
C THR A 708 -24.76 17.70 12.02
N PHE A 709 -24.21 16.89 11.12
CA PHE A 709 -23.90 15.49 11.39
C PHE A 709 -22.77 14.97 10.50
N LYS A 710 -22.31 13.75 10.78
CA LYS A 710 -21.31 13.00 10.01
C LYS A 710 -21.80 11.56 9.84
N VAL A 711 -21.58 10.99 8.65
CA VAL A 711 -21.74 9.55 8.43
C VAL A 711 -20.38 8.89 8.49
N LEU A 712 -20.22 7.94 9.41
CA LEU A 712 -18.99 7.25 9.75
C LEU A 712 -19.04 5.80 9.25
N LYS A 713 -17.87 5.18 9.05
CA LYS A 713 -17.80 3.73 8.75
C LYS A 713 -18.22 2.94 10.00
N ASP A 714 -18.77 1.74 9.81
CA ASP A 714 -19.20 0.87 10.91
C ASP A 714 -18.12 0.75 12.00
N LYS A 715 -18.52 1.02 13.25
CA LYS A 715 -17.68 0.91 14.46
C LYS A 715 -16.37 1.74 14.47
N THR A 716 -16.23 2.77 13.63
CA THR A 716 -15.07 3.69 13.66
C THR A 716 -15.45 5.17 13.79
N ASP A 717 -14.45 6.04 13.95
CA ASP A 717 -14.56 7.50 13.85
C ASP A 717 -14.17 8.03 12.46
N GLU A 718 -13.92 7.16 11.48
CA GLU A 718 -13.59 7.55 10.11
C GLU A 718 -14.84 7.93 9.32
N ILE A 719 -14.77 9.00 8.52
CA ILE A 719 -15.83 9.38 7.60
C ILE A 719 -16.10 8.24 6.59
N SER A 720 -17.36 7.83 6.46
CA SER A 720 -17.81 6.89 5.43
C SER A 720 -17.96 7.61 4.09
N LYS A 721 -17.76 6.88 2.99
CA LYS A 721 -18.08 7.40 1.64
C LYS A 721 -19.56 7.77 1.50
N MET A 722 -20.43 7.19 2.33
CA MET A 722 -21.85 7.58 2.44
C MET A 722 -22.04 9.06 2.85
N ASN A 723 -21.07 9.67 3.52
CA ASN A 723 -21.10 11.10 3.87
C ASN A 723 -21.08 12.02 2.63
N ASP A 724 -20.55 11.56 1.49
CA ASP A 724 -20.61 12.33 0.25
C ASP A 724 -22.01 12.32 -0.38
N TYR A 725 -22.86 11.34 -0.03
CA TYR A 725 -24.21 11.13 -0.58
C TYR A 725 -25.33 11.71 0.30
N VAL A 726 -25.00 12.55 1.28
CA VAL A 726 -25.98 13.25 2.13
C VAL A 726 -25.82 14.78 2.04
N VAL A 727 -26.83 15.54 2.49
CA VAL A 727 -26.76 17.01 2.63
C VAL A 727 -26.71 17.39 4.11
N ASN A 728 -25.96 18.43 4.45
CA ASN A 728 -25.67 18.88 5.81
C ASN A 728 -25.89 20.41 5.88
N PRO A 729 -26.69 20.97 6.82
CA PRO A 729 -27.41 20.28 7.91
C PRO A 729 -28.56 19.38 7.46
N ALA A 730 -28.97 18.48 8.36
CA ALA A 730 -30.27 17.83 8.30
C ALA A 730 -31.29 18.64 9.13
N LYS A 731 -32.59 18.41 8.90
CA LYS A 731 -33.64 18.99 9.74
C LYS A 731 -33.93 18.05 10.90
N LEU A 732 -33.89 18.57 12.12
CA LEU A 732 -34.36 17.92 13.32
C LEU A 732 -35.77 18.44 13.66
N ILE A 733 -36.74 17.54 13.78
CA ILE A 733 -38.10 17.83 14.23
C ILE A 733 -38.26 17.23 15.62
N VAL A 734 -38.64 18.07 16.60
CA VAL A 734 -39.01 17.62 17.95
C VAL A 734 -40.51 17.76 18.10
N LYS A 735 -41.19 16.70 18.55
CA LYS A 735 -42.64 16.68 18.75
C LYS A 735 -43.02 15.69 19.83
N ASP A 736 -43.84 16.10 20.79
CA ASP A 736 -44.29 15.28 21.92
C ASP A 736 -43.10 14.61 22.66
N GLY A 737 -41.95 15.29 22.71
CA GLY A 737 -40.67 14.78 23.25
C GLY A 737 -39.92 13.76 22.36
N LYS A 738 -40.53 13.26 21.28
CA LYS A 738 -39.86 12.42 20.26
C LYS A 738 -39.06 13.28 19.28
N LYS A 739 -37.98 12.72 18.74
CA LYS A 739 -37.05 13.42 17.84
C LYS A 739 -36.98 12.68 16.51
N TYR A 740 -37.19 13.40 15.41
CA TYR A 740 -37.15 12.87 14.06
C TYR A 740 -36.12 13.63 13.23
N ILE A 741 -35.34 12.92 12.42
CA ILE A 741 -34.37 13.52 11.49
C ILE A 741 -34.90 13.39 10.07
N GLU A 742 -35.05 14.52 9.40
CA GLU A 742 -35.24 14.63 7.95
C GLU A 742 -33.89 14.90 7.27
N MET A 743 -33.34 13.88 6.61
CA MET A 743 -32.05 13.91 5.93
C MET A 743 -32.23 13.79 4.42
N THR A 744 -31.55 14.64 3.65
CA THR A 744 -31.56 14.56 2.18
C THR A 744 -30.45 13.61 1.70
N LEU A 745 -30.85 12.59 0.95
CA LEU A 745 -29.98 11.67 0.21
C LEU A 745 -29.80 12.18 -1.23
N LYS A 746 -28.56 12.12 -1.72
CA LYS A 746 -28.16 12.42 -3.11
C LYS A 746 -27.86 11.12 -3.85
N ASN A 747 -27.97 11.14 -5.17
CA ASN A 747 -27.96 9.95 -6.03
C ASN A 747 -29.01 8.92 -5.55
N SER A 748 -30.22 9.42 -5.26
CA SER A 748 -31.36 8.67 -4.72
C SER A 748 -31.58 7.31 -5.40
N ALA A 749 -31.51 7.27 -6.74
CA ALA A 749 -31.69 6.07 -7.55
C ALA A 749 -30.69 4.94 -7.21
N TRP A 750 -29.46 5.27 -6.81
CA TRP A 750 -28.47 4.27 -6.40
C TRP A 750 -28.74 3.73 -4.99
N ILE A 751 -29.29 4.55 -4.10
CA ILE A 751 -29.56 4.15 -2.71
C ILE A 751 -30.94 3.50 -2.65
N THR A 752 -31.03 2.20 -2.93
CA THR A 752 -32.31 1.48 -2.99
C THR A 752 -32.90 1.13 -1.62
N LYS A 753 -32.06 1.05 -0.58
CA LYS A 753 -32.51 0.99 0.82
C LYS A 753 -31.70 1.90 1.72
N PHE A 754 -32.36 2.50 2.70
CA PHE A 754 -31.72 3.23 3.78
C PHE A 754 -32.49 2.92 5.07
N GLN A 755 -31.83 2.23 6.00
CA GLN A 755 -32.40 1.73 7.24
C GLN A 755 -31.69 2.34 8.44
N THR A 756 -32.42 2.59 9.51
CA THR A 756 -31.87 3.06 10.79
C THR A 756 -32.30 2.15 11.93
N GLU A 757 -31.42 1.95 12.89
CA GLU A 757 -31.71 1.20 14.12
C GLU A 757 -32.62 2.01 15.05
N ASN A 758 -33.63 1.36 15.62
CA ASN A 758 -34.47 1.89 16.69
C ASN A 758 -34.88 0.71 17.58
N ASN A 759 -34.56 0.77 18.89
CA ASN A 759 -34.76 -0.34 19.83
C ASN A 759 -34.20 -1.68 19.29
N GLU A 760 -32.91 -1.67 18.90
CA GLU A 760 -32.15 -2.83 18.36
C GLU A 760 -32.72 -3.44 17.04
N LEU A 761 -33.72 -2.81 16.43
CA LEU A 761 -34.33 -3.24 15.17
C LEU A 761 -34.08 -2.24 14.04
N PHE A 762 -33.71 -2.73 12.85
CA PHE A 762 -33.51 -1.90 11.67
C PHE A 762 -34.82 -1.73 10.89
N ALA A 763 -35.25 -0.48 10.71
CA ALA A 763 -36.42 -0.12 9.92
C ALA A 763 -36.03 0.72 8.69
N ASP A 764 -36.69 0.49 7.54
CA ASP A 764 -36.56 1.34 6.34
C ASP A 764 -37.05 2.76 6.65
N ALA A 765 -36.21 3.78 6.40
CA ALA A 765 -36.54 5.17 6.67
C ALA A 765 -37.64 5.69 5.72
N LYS A 766 -38.61 6.40 6.28
CA LYS A 766 -39.79 6.88 5.57
C LYS A 766 -39.42 7.99 4.57
N VAL A 767 -39.68 7.78 3.29
CA VAL A 767 -39.52 8.86 2.29
C VAL A 767 -40.59 9.95 2.53
N VAL A 768 -40.16 11.21 2.62
CA VAL A 768 -41.02 12.39 2.80
C VAL A 768 -41.20 13.16 1.50
N SER A 769 -40.16 13.26 0.68
CA SER A 769 -40.20 13.85 -0.66
C SER A 769 -39.10 13.27 -1.55
N GLU A 770 -39.29 13.33 -2.86
CA GLU A 770 -38.33 12.87 -3.87
C GLU A 770 -38.31 13.86 -5.04
N ASP A 771 -37.11 14.23 -5.51
CA ASP A 771 -36.92 14.97 -6.77
C ASP A 771 -36.02 14.17 -7.71
N LYS A 772 -36.64 13.61 -8.75
CA LYS A 772 -35.99 12.78 -9.75
C LYS A 772 -35.15 13.57 -10.75
N ASN A 773 -35.37 14.88 -10.88
CA ASN A 773 -34.64 15.73 -11.83
C ASN A 773 -33.21 16.00 -11.36
N VAL A 774 -33.01 16.16 -10.06
CA VAL A 774 -31.70 16.29 -9.40
C VAL A 774 -31.24 15.01 -8.69
N ASN A 775 -31.99 13.91 -8.85
CA ASN A 775 -31.73 12.60 -8.24
C ASN A 775 -31.51 12.67 -6.71
N THR A 776 -32.44 13.30 -5.98
CA THR A 776 -32.40 13.39 -4.51
C THR A 776 -33.72 12.95 -3.86
N ARG A 777 -33.67 12.59 -2.57
CA ARG A 777 -34.88 12.39 -1.75
C ARG A 777 -34.65 12.75 -0.29
N VAL A 778 -35.69 13.17 0.42
CA VAL A 778 -35.67 13.37 1.87
C VAL A 778 -36.24 12.13 2.55
N VAL A 779 -35.48 11.55 3.47
CA VAL A 779 -35.90 10.44 4.33
C VAL A 779 -36.04 10.89 5.78
N GLN A 780 -37.02 10.33 6.48
CA GLN A 780 -37.38 10.62 7.86
C GLN A 780 -37.29 9.37 8.73
N PHE A 781 -36.61 9.48 9.86
CA PHE A 781 -36.47 8.41 10.85
C PHE A 781 -36.48 8.98 12.27
N GLU A 782 -36.86 8.16 13.25
CA GLU A 782 -36.85 8.53 14.68
C GLU A 782 -35.46 8.29 15.29
N VAL A 783 -35.04 9.14 16.22
CA VAL A 783 -33.75 9.01 16.94
C VAL A 783 -33.96 9.23 18.43
N GLU A 784 -33.70 8.23 19.24
CA GLU A 784 -33.90 8.32 20.70
C GLU A 784 -32.91 9.31 21.35
N ASP A 785 -31.63 9.18 21.00
CA ASP A 785 -30.52 9.89 21.64
C ASP A 785 -29.54 10.47 20.61
N LEU A 786 -29.57 11.79 20.45
CA LEU A 786 -28.71 12.53 19.53
C LEU A 786 -27.23 12.57 19.99
N PHE A 787 -26.94 12.23 21.25
CA PHE A 787 -25.56 12.18 21.77
C PHE A 787 -24.87 10.83 21.45
N LYS A 788 -25.61 9.83 20.98
CA LYS A 788 -25.07 8.53 20.55
C LYS A 788 -24.87 8.50 19.04
N LYS A 789 -24.02 7.58 18.59
CA LYS A 789 -23.99 7.17 17.17
C LYS A 789 -25.23 6.31 16.89
N LEU A 790 -25.98 6.66 15.85
CA LEU A 790 -27.10 5.88 15.34
C LEU A 790 -26.59 4.86 14.31
N ASN A 791 -26.81 3.57 14.53
CA ASN A 791 -26.48 2.55 13.53
C ASN A 791 -27.47 2.62 12.36
N ALA A 792 -26.96 2.48 11.14
CA ALA A 792 -27.75 2.50 9.92
C ALA A 792 -27.21 1.49 8.89
N LYS A 793 -28.08 0.99 8.02
CA LYS A 793 -27.72 0.12 6.89
C LYS A 793 -28.14 0.80 5.59
N VAL A 794 -27.24 0.88 4.63
CA VAL A 794 -27.54 1.42 3.30
C VAL A 794 -27.33 0.31 2.26
N LYS A 795 -28.34 0.08 1.40
CA LYS A 795 -28.14 -0.70 0.18
C LYS A 795 -27.87 0.27 -0.97
N VAL A 796 -26.78 0.03 -1.68
CA VAL A 796 -26.43 0.72 -2.91
C VAL A 796 -26.48 -0.29 -4.04
N ASP A 797 -27.39 -0.06 -4.99
CA ASP A 797 -27.50 -0.78 -6.25
C ASP A 797 -27.15 0.16 -7.41
N ILE A 798 -26.21 -0.23 -8.26
CA ILE A 798 -25.90 0.47 -9.51
C ILE A 798 -25.87 -0.59 -10.61
N ASP A 799 -27.04 -0.84 -11.21
CA ASP A 799 -27.26 -1.87 -12.23
C ASP A 799 -26.28 -1.75 -13.41
N GLU A 800 -25.95 -0.51 -13.80
CA GLU A 800 -24.98 -0.17 -14.85
C GLU A 800 -23.55 -0.66 -14.56
N MET A 801 -23.26 -0.99 -13.30
CA MET A 801 -21.96 -1.49 -12.81
C MET A 801 -22.06 -2.86 -12.12
N ASN A 802 -23.23 -3.53 -12.14
CA ASN A 802 -23.52 -4.76 -11.39
C ASN A 802 -23.16 -4.67 -9.88
N TYR A 803 -23.23 -3.46 -9.32
CA TYR A 803 -22.74 -3.15 -7.98
C TYR A 803 -23.92 -3.21 -7.00
N HIS A 804 -24.01 -4.29 -6.20
CA HIS A 804 -25.19 -4.61 -5.40
C HIS A 804 -24.82 -4.89 -3.94
N HIS A 805 -24.51 -3.84 -3.17
CA HIS A 805 -23.90 -3.97 -1.85
C HIS A 805 -24.74 -3.36 -0.72
N PHE A 806 -24.72 -4.03 0.44
CA PHE A 806 -25.14 -3.47 1.72
C PHE A 806 -23.92 -2.98 2.49
N TYR A 807 -24.04 -1.83 3.14
CA TYR A 807 -23.04 -1.27 4.04
C TYR A 807 -23.67 -0.90 5.38
N ASP A 808 -23.02 -1.34 6.45
CA ASP A 808 -23.25 -0.82 7.79
C ASP A 808 -22.49 0.51 7.96
N VAL A 809 -23.16 1.52 8.51
CA VAL A 809 -22.62 2.86 8.76
C VAL A 809 -23.16 3.42 10.08
N GLN A 810 -22.49 4.43 10.63
CA GLN A 810 -22.90 5.08 11.88
C GLN A 810 -23.12 6.58 11.66
N ILE A 811 -24.27 7.11 12.04
CA ILE A 811 -24.56 8.56 11.96
C ILE A 811 -24.25 9.19 13.31
N GLN A 812 -23.34 10.16 13.33
CA GLN A 812 -23.03 10.97 14.51
C GLN A 812 -23.57 12.38 14.32
N PHE A 813 -24.52 12.79 15.16
CA PHE A 813 -25.03 14.15 15.19
C PHE A 813 -24.11 15.04 16.01
N ASP A 814 -23.87 16.29 15.57
CA ASP A 814 -23.16 17.28 16.36
C ASP A 814 -24.16 18.11 17.17
N THR A 815 -24.45 17.62 18.38
CA THR A 815 -25.36 18.30 19.30
C THR A 815 -24.90 19.69 19.71
N ASN A 816 -23.63 20.07 19.51
CA ASN A 816 -23.14 21.42 19.79
C ASN A 816 -23.54 22.43 18.70
N ASN A 817 -23.97 21.95 17.54
CA ASN A 817 -24.40 22.72 16.38
C ASN A 817 -25.85 22.36 16.00
N ILE A 818 -26.75 22.56 16.96
CA ILE A 818 -28.20 22.67 16.73
C ILE A 818 -28.56 24.14 16.59
N GLY A 819 -29.24 24.51 15.51
CA GLY A 819 -29.71 25.88 15.24
C GLY A 819 -31.21 25.93 14.97
N ALA A 820 -31.80 27.12 14.93
CA ALA A 820 -33.16 27.28 14.39
C ALA A 820 -33.15 26.97 12.87
N LEU A 821 -34.25 26.45 12.34
CA LEU A 821 -34.35 26.03 10.93
C LEU A 821 -33.89 27.12 9.94
N GLY A 822 -32.93 26.80 9.07
CA GLY A 822 -32.32 27.71 8.09
C GLY A 822 -31.29 28.71 8.64
N THR A 823 -30.75 28.50 9.85
CA THR A 823 -29.70 29.35 10.45
C THR A 823 -28.30 28.75 10.34
N LEU A 824 -28.16 27.44 10.13
CA LEU A 824 -26.89 26.79 9.82
C LEU A 824 -26.72 26.71 8.30
N LYS A 825 -25.49 26.97 7.84
CA LYS A 825 -25.11 26.90 6.41
C LYS A 825 -24.06 25.82 6.22
N GLU A 826 -24.08 25.18 5.05
CA GLU A 826 -23.08 24.19 4.65
C GLU A 826 -21.67 24.77 4.76
N GLU A 827 -20.75 24.05 5.41
CA GLU A 827 -19.35 24.49 5.50
C GLU A 827 -18.70 24.41 4.10
N PRO A 828 -17.94 25.44 3.67
CA PRO A 828 -17.33 25.44 2.35
C PRO A 828 -16.27 24.35 2.25
N LYS A 829 -16.43 23.45 1.27
CA LYS A 829 -15.42 22.43 0.94
C LYS A 829 -14.09 23.11 0.58
N ASN A 830 -13.02 22.75 1.29
CA ASN A 830 -11.66 23.15 0.93
C ASN A 830 -11.16 22.34 -0.27
N GLU A 831 -11.58 22.72 -1.47
CA GLU A 831 -10.96 22.27 -2.71
C GLU A 831 -9.57 22.89 -2.89
N PRO A 832 -8.55 22.11 -3.32
CA PRO A 832 -7.24 22.66 -3.66
C PRO A 832 -7.34 23.47 -4.97
N LYS A 833 -7.47 24.79 -4.83
CA LYS A 833 -7.51 25.71 -5.98
C LYS A 833 -6.19 25.70 -6.75
N ASN A 834 -6.24 25.31 -8.02
CA ASN A 834 -5.18 25.59 -8.99
C ASN A 834 -5.79 26.41 -10.15
N PRO A 835 -5.28 27.61 -10.46
CA PRO A 835 -5.99 28.54 -11.36
C PRO A 835 -5.72 28.25 -12.84
N VAL A 836 -6.77 27.92 -13.59
CA VAL A 836 -6.76 27.97 -15.07
C VAL A 836 -7.74 29.03 -15.53
N THR A 837 -7.22 30.16 -16.01
CA THR A 837 -8.02 31.27 -16.54
C THR A 837 -8.51 30.98 -17.95
N THR A 838 -9.83 31.00 -18.15
CA THR A 838 -10.46 31.19 -19.46
C THR A 838 -11.32 32.46 -19.44
N PRO A 839 -11.39 33.24 -20.54
CA PRO A 839 -11.95 34.58 -20.51
C PRO A 839 -13.48 34.60 -20.44
N LYS A 840 -13.99 35.55 -19.65
CA LYS A 840 -15.42 35.79 -19.42
C LYS A 840 -16.07 36.48 -20.62
N VAL A 841 -17.22 35.97 -21.07
CA VAL A 841 -18.18 36.67 -21.94
C VAL A 841 -19.54 36.63 -21.25
N ASP A 842 -20.19 37.79 -21.13
CA ASP A 842 -21.36 37.97 -20.27
C ASP A 842 -22.72 37.87 -20.99
N ASN A 843 -23.72 37.48 -20.19
CA ASN A 843 -25.14 37.81 -20.29
C ASN A 843 -26.09 37.11 -21.29
N VAL A 844 -26.63 35.96 -20.80
CA VAL A 844 -28.00 35.87 -20.22
C VAL A 844 -29.25 35.71 -21.13
N LYS A 845 -30.14 34.82 -20.63
CA LYS A 845 -31.63 34.72 -20.76
C LYS A 845 -32.29 33.55 -21.54
N THR A 846 -32.49 32.46 -20.79
CA THR A 846 -33.79 31.79 -20.48
C THR A 846 -34.58 30.96 -21.50
N VAL A 847 -34.82 29.70 -21.08
CA VAL A 847 -36.08 28.91 -21.13
C VAL A 847 -36.50 28.23 -22.44
N GLY A 848 -36.79 26.93 -22.34
CA GLY A 848 -37.61 26.16 -23.29
C GLY A 848 -37.02 24.80 -23.68
N THR A 849 -37.40 23.73 -22.98
CA THR A 849 -37.31 22.36 -23.52
C THR A 849 -38.43 22.15 -24.55
N PRO A 850 -38.20 21.36 -25.61
CA PRO A 850 -38.85 20.04 -25.62
C PRO A 850 -38.04 18.90 -26.27
N ASP A 851 -38.11 17.74 -25.60
CA ASP A 851 -38.56 16.45 -26.15
C ASP A 851 -38.02 15.95 -27.51
N PHE A 852 -37.19 14.88 -27.46
CA PHE A 852 -36.79 14.08 -28.62
C PHE A 852 -37.72 12.87 -28.80
N ASN A 853 -38.78 13.02 -29.59
CA ASN A 853 -39.57 11.90 -30.09
C ASN A 853 -39.36 11.69 -31.61
N ARG A 854 -39.47 10.45 -32.08
CA ARG A 854 -38.87 9.92 -33.30
C ARG A 854 -39.91 9.15 -34.11
N ASN A 855 -40.39 9.68 -35.24
CA ASN A 855 -40.94 8.86 -36.35
C ASN A 855 -41.31 9.63 -37.63
N ALA A 856 -41.45 8.86 -38.72
CA ALA A 856 -42.27 9.09 -39.92
C ALA A 856 -42.02 10.33 -40.83
N ASP A 857 -41.16 10.11 -41.83
CA ASP A 857 -41.42 10.17 -43.30
C ASP A 857 -42.62 10.99 -43.87
N GLY A 858 -42.38 11.60 -45.04
CA GLY A 858 -43.31 12.44 -45.82
C GLY A 858 -42.58 13.65 -46.42
N GLN A 859 -42.17 13.65 -47.70
CA GLN A 859 -42.97 13.96 -48.91
C GLN A 859 -43.71 15.31 -48.82
N LYS A 860 -43.65 16.24 -49.78
CA LYS A 860 -43.11 16.25 -51.17
C LYS A 860 -42.80 17.73 -51.55
N LYS A 861 -41.67 18.05 -52.22
CA LYS A 861 -41.45 18.05 -53.69
C LYS A 861 -42.28 19.10 -54.46
N LYS A 862 -41.61 19.91 -55.30
CA LYS A 862 -41.94 20.38 -56.69
C LYS A 862 -41.28 21.74 -56.98
N GLU A 863 -40.86 22.10 -58.18
CA GLU A 863 -40.46 21.43 -59.46
C GLU A 863 -39.69 22.52 -60.25
N ASP A 864 -38.67 22.29 -61.10
CA ASP A 864 -38.70 21.90 -62.53
C ASP A 864 -37.30 22.25 -63.15
N THR A 865 -36.84 21.87 -64.36
CA THR A 865 -37.02 20.63 -65.16
C THR A 865 -36.03 20.60 -66.36
N LYS A 866 -35.23 19.50 -66.45
CA LYS A 866 -34.64 18.83 -67.65
C LYS A 866 -33.60 19.47 -68.62
N ASN A 867 -32.79 18.54 -69.17
CA ASN A 867 -32.19 18.47 -70.53
C ASN A 867 -31.01 19.41 -70.92
N ASP A 868 -30.01 19.01 -71.74
CA ASP A 868 -29.51 17.66 -72.11
C ASP A 868 -28.04 17.70 -72.61
N SER A 869 -27.41 16.53 -72.64
CA SER A 869 -26.08 16.11 -73.11
C SER A 869 -25.26 16.90 -74.15
N LYS A 870 -23.98 17.16 -73.82
CA LYS A 870 -22.83 16.84 -74.70
C LYS A 870 -21.48 16.70 -73.95
N LYS A 871 -20.53 16.01 -74.61
CA LYS A 871 -19.24 15.51 -74.09
C LYS A 871 -18.22 16.62 -73.77
N GLU A 872 -17.35 16.38 -72.79
CA GLU A 872 -15.90 16.36 -73.08
C GLU A 872 -15.10 15.41 -72.15
N LYS A 873 -13.75 15.45 -72.18
CA LYS A 873 -12.87 14.32 -71.82
C LYS A 873 -12.27 14.35 -70.41
N ASN A 874 -12.05 13.14 -69.90
CA ASN A 874 -11.16 12.76 -68.80
C ASN A 874 -9.69 13.15 -69.08
N SER A 875 -8.96 13.63 -68.06
CA SER A 875 -7.51 13.86 -68.07
C SER A 875 -6.85 13.26 -66.84
N LYS A 876 -5.80 12.46 -67.05
CA LYS A 876 -4.99 11.85 -65.98
C LYS A 876 -3.76 12.70 -65.65
N THR A 877 -3.46 12.81 -64.36
CA THR A 877 -2.11 12.99 -63.79
C THR A 877 -2.06 12.05 -62.57
N ALA A 878 -1.33 10.95 -62.50
CA ALA A 878 -0.02 10.60 -63.08
C ALA A 878 1.11 11.48 -62.52
N ASP A 879 1.74 10.96 -61.46
CA ASP A 879 3.17 11.10 -61.25
C ASP A 879 3.72 9.78 -60.70
N THR A 880 4.91 9.37 -61.15
CA THR A 880 5.41 7.99 -60.98
C THR A 880 6.86 8.01 -60.49
N ALA A 881 7.09 7.60 -59.23
CA ALA A 881 8.43 7.49 -58.67
C ALA A 881 9.30 6.49 -59.47
N GLN A 882 10.55 6.86 -59.75
CA GLN A 882 11.41 6.24 -60.79
C GLN A 882 12.05 4.89 -60.40
N LEU A 883 11.27 3.92 -59.93
CA LEU A 883 11.74 2.57 -59.59
C LEU A 883 12.57 1.90 -60.70
N GLY A 884 12.21 2.13 -61.97
CA GLY A 884 12.97 1.60 -63.12
C GLY A 884 14.40 2.15 -63.25
N LEU A 885 14.63 3.42 -62.90
CA LEU A 885 15.96 4.05 -63.03
C LEU A 885 16.93 3.47 -62.00
N TYR A 886 16.48 3.28 -60.76
CA TYR A 886 17.27 2.63 -59.71
C TYR A 886 17.61 1.18 -60.04
N MET A 887 16.68 0.42 -60.63
CA MET A 887 16.92 -0.96 -61.09
C MET A 887 18.04 -1.03 -62.13
N VAL A 888 18.04 -0.12 -63.12
CA VAL A 888 19.09 -0.03 -64.16
C VAL A 888 20.45 0.36 -63.57
N LEU A 889 20.49 1.30 -62.62
CA LEU A 889 21.73 1.68 -61.93
C LEU A 889 22.32 0.53 -61.09
N LEU A 890 21.47 -0.25 -60.42
CA LEU A 890 21.88 -1.37 -59.56
C LEU A 890 22.39 -2.57 -60.38
N LEU A 891 21.76 -2.86 -61.53
CA LEU A 891 22.29 -3.85 -62.48
C LEU A 891 23.59 -3.38 -63.17
N GLY A 892 23.71 -2.08 -63.46
CA GLY A 892 24.92 -1.49 -64.04
C GLY A 892 26.14 -1.55 -63.11
N SER A 893 25.96 -1.30 -61.81
CA SER A 893 27.04 -1.41 -60.83
C SER A 893 27.51 -2.86 -60.63
N LEU A 894 26.57 -3.81 -60.63
CA LEU A 894 26.87 -5.25 -60.53
C LEU A 894 27.69 -5.75 -61.74
N ALA A 895 27.37 -5.28 -62.96
CA ALA A 895 28.14 -5.60 -64.16
C ALA A 895 29.58 -5.08 -64.12
N LEU A 896 29.82 -3.91 -63.52
CA LEU A 896 31.16 -3.36 -63.31
C LEU A 896 31.96 -4.15 -62.26
N LEU A 897 31.31 -4.61 -61.19
CA LEU A 897 31.91 -5.50 -60.19
C LEU A 897 32.34 -6.84 -60.79
N VAL A 898 31.45 -7.52 -61.52
CA VAL A 898 31.76 -8.78 -62.22
C VAL A 898 32.90 -8.59 -63.25
N ARG A 899 32.95 -7.43 -63.92
CA ARG A 899 34.04 -7.12 -64.87
C ARG A 899 35.38 -6.85 -64.18
N LYS A 900 35.41 -6.22 -63.00
CA LYS A 900 36.65 -6.08 -62.20
C LYS A 900 37.12 -7.44 -61.66
N TYR A 901 36.21 -8.25 -61.12
CA TYR A 901 36.52 -9.56 -60.56
C TYR A 901 37.11 -10.52 -61.61
N ARG A 902 36.55 -10.55 -62.83
CA ARG A 902 37.10 -11.32 -63.96
C ARG A 902 38.39 -10.76 -64.57
N ALA A 903 38.85 -9.57 -64.16
CA ALA A 903 40.03 -8.90 -64.72
C ALA A 903 41.28 -8.94 -63.80
N GLY A 904 41.22 -9.63 -62.65
CA GLY A 904 42.38 -9.82 -61.77
C GLY A 904 42.97 -8.52 -61.21
N ARG A 905 42.13 -7.53 -60.92
CA ARG A 905 42.50 -6.22 -60.34
C ARG A 905 41.56 -5.81 -59.19
N LEU A 906 41.32 -6.76 -58.30
CA LEU A 906 40.83 -6.62 -56.93
C LEU A 906 41.66 -7.58 -56.08
#